data_AF-A0A1F3L9J3-F1
#
_entry.id   AF-A0A1F3L9J3-F1
#
_cell.length_a   1.000
_cell.length_b   1.000
_cell.length_c   1.000
_cell.angle_alpha   90.00
_cell.angle_beta   90.00
_cell.angle_gamma   90.00
#
_symmetry.space_group_name_H-M   'P 1'
#
loop_
_entity.id
_entity.type
_entity.pdbx_description
1 polymer ?
#
loop_
_entity_poly.entity_id
_entity_poly.type
_entity_poly.pdbx_seq_one_letter_code
_entity_poly.pdbx_strand_id
1 'polypeptide(L)'
;MVQKFLLFLTFIFVSIFLFGKPVTTEYAQSIAIKWYSHCAASHTSDFSVKEVIPTTYNGMLTYYTFVFNAGGFVMIAADDASEPVIGYSVESNFDKNNIPPNALAFYQAYSREIKNIVDAGLDNTETLKSWNEIKHEVFAKDIAAVNPLCSTTWDQGYPYNALCPGSDPTGCVATSMAQIMKKWAYPTTGNGSHSYVPTTHPEYGTLTANFGATTYNWASMPNSAYTSNTALATLMFHAGVSVEMNYDSNGSGAYSQDVPTALINYFRYQPTAECKYKASFNNTTWMNLIKAELDAGRPIYLAGDDNATAGHAFVCDGYSAANQVHINWGWGGSSDGYFYLTSLNPSGSNFSSNNTAVIRIQPLSNAPIANFTANTMVPAIGEEVVFIDNSLNNPTSWLWTFEGGTPATSTSQNPGTVTFSTNGFHIISLKVTNANGNDIKTREQYINVGGVPSAWIRQNTSFMSASRGIDQIFIVDQNTVWAKAYDGTNPSAYIREFTRTNDGGSTWTPGTISFTNSANFGVSNIFAVDYNTAYACMFPISGTGGKIIKTTNGGSTWQEQTTATFTDSWANVVHFFNATDGFAMGDPVNSEFCIYTTSNGGTTWTQVAGANIPNAQTDECGITNLYQAVGNTVWFTSNMGRVYKSTNKGATWTVATTGFTDVFTMTFKDANVGFAVLSAAPYTIKKTINGGTTWTTVTPTGYLVSSAKLIFVPGTASTWVNVASYPGKGSSFSTDDGASFNNIDTGSVMYTDVMFYDINTGWAGGFNESSTVGGIYKWDISLMTGLQEKIATKENISVFPIPSAGIINISLGEIESPEVKVEICNAVGAVVYSKIWSTVSNDLLQADLSNFDNGFYFVNVSNGNKKVTKKFMILK
;
A
#
# COMPACT_ATOMS: atom_id res chain seq x y z
N MET A 1 -66.10 39.40 -25.55
CA MET A 1 -67.57 39.37 -25.75
C MET A 1 -67.95 37.94 -26.10
N VAL A 2 -68.62 37.24 -25.16
CA VAL A 2 -69.54 36.08 -25.34
C VAL A 2 -68.97 34.79 -25.99
N GLN A 3 -68.66 33.70 -25.27
CA GLN A 3 -69.51 32.62 -24.68
C GLN A 3 -70.25 31.66 -25.66
N LYS A 4 -69.87 30.37 -25.55
CA LYS A 4 -70.66 29.09 -25.63
C LYS A 4 -71.20 28.67 -27.02
N PHE A 5 -71.15 27.41 -27.46
CA PHE A 5 -71.75 26.23 -26.80
C PHE A 5 -71.18 24.87 -27.27
N LEU A 6 -70.98 23.97 -26.28
CA LEU A 6 -70.91 22.50 -26.28
C LEU A 6 -71.34 21.71 -27.54
N LEU A 7 -70.50 20.73 -27.93
CA LEU A 7 -70.96 19.39 -28.33
C LEU A 7 -70.10 18.33 -27.62
N PHE A 8 -70.71 17.60 -26.68
CA PHE A 8 -70.13 16.46 -26.00
C PHE A 8 -70.31 15.23 -26.90
N LEU A 9 -69.23 14.70 -27.49
CA LEU A 9 -69.22 13.38 -28.11
C LEU A 9 -68.43 12.45 -27.18
N THR A 10 -69.15 11.65 -26.40
CA THR A 10 -68.59 10.59 -25.57
C THR A 10 -68.12 9.47 -26.48
N PHE A 11 -66.84 9.48 -26.88
CA PHE A 11 -66.21 8.29 -27.45
C PHE A 11 -65.97 7.31 -26.30
N ILE A 12 -66.87 6.33 -26.17
CA ILE A 12 -66.57 5.10 -25.44
C ILE A 12 -65.51 4.38 -26.27
N PHE A 13 -64.23 4.56 -25.92
CA PHE A 13 -63.20 3.60 -26.29
C PHE A 13 -63.53 2.32 -25.52
N VAL A 14 -64.25 1.40 -26.16
CA VAL A 14 -64.22 0.00 -25.74
C VAL A 14 -62.82 -0.47 -26.08
N SER A 15 -61.93 -0.48 -25.10
CA SER A 15 -60.70 -1.25 -25.16
C SER A 15 -61.13 -2.72 -25.28
N ILE A 16 -61.23 -3.23 -26.50
CA ILE A 16 -61.42 -4.66 -26.73
C ILE A 16 -60.10 -5.30 -26.31
N PHE A 17 -60.02 -5.76 -25.06
CA PHE A 17 -58.98 -6.68 -24.64
C PHE A 17 -59.19 -7.96 -25.46
N LEU A 18 -58.30 -8.21 -26.41
CA LEU A 18 -58.27 -9.45 -27.17
C LEU A 18 -57.52 -10.46 -26.30
N PHE A 19 -58.28 -11.39 -25.72
CA PHE A 19 -57.72 -12.51 -24.97
C PHE A 19 -57.15 -13.56 -25.95
N GLY A 20 -56.12 -14.27 -25.49
CA GLY A 20 -55.54 -15.43 -26.19
C GLY A 20 -56.57 -16.45 -26.63
N LYS A 21 -56.34 -17.07 -27.79
CA LYS A 21 -57.16 -18.16 -28.34
C LYS A 21 -56.31 -19.43 -28.53
N PRO A 22 -56.89 -20.61 -28.24
CA PRO A 22 -56.26 -21.87 -28.58
C PRO A 22 -55.94 -21.99 -30.07
N VAL A 23 -54.75 -22.49 -30.36
CA VAL A 23 -54.23 -22.72 -31.70
C VAL A 23 -54.49 -24.17 -32.13
N THR A 24 -55.16 -24.35 -33.27
CA THR A 24 -55.41 -25.69 -33.82
C THR A 24 -54.14 -26.31 -34.38
N THR A 25 -54.08 -27.64 -34.43
CA THR A 25 -52.92 -28.37 -34.93
C THR A 25 -52.62 -28.03 -36.40
N GLU A 26 -53.65 -27.87 -37.25
CA GLU A 26 -53.47 -27.51 -38.66
C GLU A 26 -52.89 -26.11 -38.81
N TYR A 27 -53.34 -25.16 -37.98
CA TYR A 27 -52.81 -23.80 -38.00
C TYR A 27 -51.36 -23.78 -37.50
N ALA A 28 -51.06 -24.42 -36.37
CA ALA A 28 -49.70 -24.56 -35.86
C ALA A 28 -48.75 -25.22 -36.88
N GLN A 29 -49.19 -26.28 -37.55
CA GLN A 29 -48.40 -26.96 -38.58
C GLN A 29 -48.10 -26.02 -39.76
N SER A 30 -49.08 -25.21 -40.19
CA SER A 30 -48.87 -24.24 -41.25
C SER A 30 -47.83 -23.17 -40.89
N ILE A 31 -47.82 -22.73 -39.62
CA ILE A 31 -46.84 -21.77 -39.09
C ILE A 31 -45.46 -22.42 -38.98
N ALA A 32 -45.39 -23.67 -38.49
CA ALA A 32 -44.14 -24.43 -38.40
C ALA A 32 -43.48 -24.65 -39.76
N ILE A 33 -44.25 -25.05 -40.78
CA ILE A 33 -43.72 -25.25 -42.14
C ILE A 33 -43.18 -23.93 -42.71
N LYS A 34 -43.92 -22.82 -42.57
CA LYS A 34 -43.49 -21.50 -43.05
C LYS A 34 -42.20 -21.05 -42.37
N TRP A 35 -42.12 -21.19 -41.05
CA TRP A 35 -40.90 -20.87 -40.30
C TRP A 35 -39.72 -21.73 -40.76
N TYR A 36 -39.91 -23.05 -40.82
CA TYR A 36 -38.87 -24.00 -41.18
C TYR A 36 -38.37 -23.77 -42.61
N SER A 37 -39.26 -23.62 -43.60
CA SER A 37 -38.85 -23.37 -44.99
C SER A 37 -38.10 -22.05 -45.17
N HIS A 38 -38.44 -21.05 -44.37
CA HIS A 38 -37.76 -19.75 -44.41
C HIS A 38 -36.36 -19.80 -43.79
N CYS A 39 -36.21 -20.55 -42.69
CA CYS A 39 -34.95 -20.65 -41.95
C CYS A 39 -33.97 -21.70 -42.52
N ALA A 40 -34.48 -22.76 -43.17
CA ALA A 40 -33.68 -23.87 -43.67
C ALA A 40 -32.55 -23.45 -44.63
N ALA A 41 -31.54 -24.32 -44.76
CA ALA A 41 -30.44 -24.16 -45.70
C ALA A 41 -30.96 -24.14 -47.14
N SER A 42 -30.30 -23.40 -48.03
CA SER A 42 -30.75 -23.18 -49.42
C SER A 42 -30.86 -24.46 -50.27
N HIS A 43 -30.22 -25.55 -49.85
CA HIS A 43 -30.30 -26.86 -50.51
C HIS A 43 -31.43 -27.76 -49.97
N THR A 44 -32.20 -27.31 -48.97
CA THR A 44 -33.31 -28.07 -48.40
C THR A 44 -34.51 -27.98 -49.33
N SER A 45 -35.01 -29.12 -49.79
CA SER A 45 -36.15 -29.20 -50.73
C SER A 45 -37.35 -29.96 -50.17
N ASP A 46 -37.19 -30.66 -49.03
CA ASP A 46 -38.26 -31.35 -48.32
C ASP A 46 -38.60 -30.62 -47.01
N PHE A 47 -39.78 -30.01 -46.97
CA PHE A 47 -40.32 -29.31 -45.80
C PHE A 47 -41.47 -30.08 -45.15
N SER A 48 -41.62 -31.37 -45.47
CA SER A 48 -42.69 -32.19 -44.92
C SER A 48 -42.42 -32.57 -43.46
N VAL A 49 -43.49 -32.53 -42.67
CA VAL A 49 -43.47 -32.92 -41.26
C VAL A 49 -43.45 -34.45 -41.17
N LYS A 50 -42.43 -34.97 -40.49
CA LYS A 50 -42.26 -36.37 -40.14
C LYS A 50 -43.14 -36.78 -38.97
N GLU A 51 -43.19 -35.95 -37.92
CA GLU A 51 -43.91 -36.25 -36.68
C GLU A 51 -44.46 -34.97 -36.03
N VAL A 52 -45.67 -35.05 -35.48
CA VAL A 52 -46.30 -34.00 -34.67
C VAL A 52 -46.42 -34.51 -33.23
N ILE A 53 -45.87 -33.77 -32.28
CA ILE A 53 -45.82 -34.15 -30.87
C ILE A 53 -46.54 -33.09 -30.05
N PRO A 54 -47.81 -33.32 -29.64
CA PRO A 54 -48.52 -32.42 -28.73
C PRO A 54 -47.97 -32.56 -27.31
N THR A 55 -47.65 -31.44 -26.65
CA THR A 55 -47.21 -31.42 -25.25
C THR A 55 -48.29 -30.82 -24.36
N THR A 56 -48.62 -31.53 -23.27
CA THR A 56 -49.63 -31.09 -22.31
C THR A 56 -49.03 -30.89 -20.93
N TYR A 57 -49.58 -29.94 -20.17
CA TYR A 57 -49.25 -29.70 -18.77
C TYR A 57 -50.54 -29.47 -17.98
N ASN A 58 -50.73 -30.24 -16.90
CA ASN A 58 -51.95 -30.26 -16.10
C ASN A 58 -53.24 -30.39 -16.95
N GLY A 59 -53.20 -31.24 -17.98
CA GLY A 59 -54.33 -31.51 -18.88
C GLY A 59 -54.58 -30.45 -19.95
N MET A 60 -53.81 -29.36 -19.98
CA MET A 60 -53.87 -28.32 -21.00
C MET A 60 -52.81 -28.57 -22.07
N LEU A 61 -53.19 -28.50 -23.34
CA LEU A 61 -52.25 -28.49 -24.46
C LEU A 61 -51.49 -27.16 -24.47
N THR A 62 -50.16 -27.21 -24.35
CA THR A 62 -49.33 -26.00 -24.22
C THR A 62 -48.56 -25.67 -25.49
N TYR A 63 -48.03 -26.66 -26.20
CA TYR A 63 -47.34 -26.44 -27.48
C TYR A 63 -47.30 -27.73 -28.31
N TYR A 64 -46.93 -27.61 -29.57
CA TYR A 64 -46.67 -28.70 -30.51
C TYR A 64 -45.20 -28.69 -30.92
N THR A 65 -44.57 -29.86 -31.01
CA THR A 65 -43.26 -30.00 -31.70
C THR A 65 -43.47 -30.69 -33.04
N PHE A 66 -43.06 -30.03 -34.12
CA PHE A 66 -43.07 -30.56 -35.48
C PHE A 66 -41.66 -30.98 -35.86
N VAL A 67 -41.44 -32.28 -36.09
CA VAL A 67 -40.15 -32.84 -36.54
C VAL A 67 -40.20 -32.98 -38.06
N PHE A 68 -39.15 -32.60 -38.77
CA PHE A 68 -39.12 -32.57 -40.24
C PHE A 68 -38.35 -33.76 -40.83
N ASN A 69 -38.75 -34.23 -42.03
CA ASN A 69 -38.07 -35.33 -42.71
C ASN A 69 -36.63 -34.98 -43.13
N ALA A 70 -36.37 -33.72 -43.44
CA ALA A 70 -35.03 -33.21 -43.75
C ALA A 70 -34.11 -33.04 -42.52
N GLY A 71 -34.61 -33.29 -41.30
CA GLY A 71 -33.91 -33.03 -40.04
C GLY A 71 -34.37 -31.73 -39.38
N GLY A 72 -34.11 -31.56 -38.07
CA GLY A 72 -34.60 -30.39 -37.34
C GLY A 72 -36.04 -30.52 -36.83
N PHE A 73 -36.46 -29.50 -36.09
CA PHE A 73 -37.77 -29.40 -35.46
C PHE A 73 -38.19 -27.93 -35.27
N VAL A 74 -39.50 -27.69 -35.14
CA VAL A 74 -40.07 -26.39 -34.75
C VAL A 74 -41.11 -26.60 -33.65
N MET A 75 -40.98 -25.87 -32.55
CA MET A 75 -41.91 -25.85 -31.43
C MET A 75 -42.85 -24.65 -31.53
N ILE A 76 -44.16 -24.91 -31.59
CA ILE A 76 -45.20 -23.89 -31.77
C ILE A 76 -46.11 -23.83 -30.54
N ALA A 77 -46.28 -22.65 -29.95
CA ALA A 77 -47.20 -22.47 -28.83
C ALA A 77 -48.65 -22.82 -29.22
N ALA A 78 -49.40 -23.43 -28.29
CA ALA A 78 -50.78 -23.85 -28.51
C ALA A 78 -51.82 -22.77 -28.15
N ASP A 79 -51.38 -21.55 -27.83
CA ASP A 79 -52.23 -20.38 -27.59
C ASP A 79 -51.58 -19.12 -28.18
N ASP A 80 -52.37 -18.29 -28.85
CA ASP A 80 -51.87 -17.10 -29.56
C ASP A 80 -51.49 -15.93 -28.64
N ALA A 81 -51.75 -16.02 -27.33
CA ALA A 81 -51.18 -15.13 -26.32
C ALA A 81 -49.70 -15.43 -26.01
N SER A 82 -49.10 -16.46 -26.60
CA SER A 82 -47.64 -16.71 -26.52
C SER A 82 -46.97 -16.46 -27.87
N GLU A 83 -45.66 -16.20 -27.87
CA GLU A 83 -44.87 -16.13 -29.12
C GLU A 83 -45.06 -17.42 -29.95
N PRO A 84 -45.21 -17.31 -31.29
CA PRO A 84 -45.59 -18.42 -32.14
C PRO A 84 -44.55 -19.56 -32.16
N VAL A 85 -43.27 -19.22 -32.32
CA VAL A 85 -42.18 -20.19 -32.42
C VAL A 85 -41.34 -20.11 -31.16
N ILE A 86 -41.54 -21.01 -30.22
CA ILE A 86 -40.89 -20.96 -28.89
C ILE A 86 -39.50 -21.62 -28.87
N GLY A 87 -39.22 -22.43 -29.89
CA GLY A 87 -37.90 -23.00 -30.13
C GLY A 87 -37.82 -23.73 -31.47
N TYR A 88 -36.65 -23.78 -32.09
CA TYR A 88 -36.47 -24.49 -33.36
C TYR A 88 -35.02 -24.90 -33.59
N SER A 89 -34.84 -25.89 -34.47
CA SER A 89 -33.57 -26.21 -35.11
C SER A 89 -33.82 -26.65 -36.54
N VAL A 90 -32.97 -26.26 -37.48
CA VAL A 90 -33.06 -26.68 -38.88
C VAL A 90 -32.18 -27.90 -39.21
N GLU A 91 -31.35 -28.34 -38.25
CA GLU A 91 -30.33 -29.38 -38.46
C GLU A 91 -30.36 -30.46 -37.38
N SER A 92 -30.55 -30.08 -36.11
CA SER A 92 -30.40 -31.00 -34.98
C SER A 92 -31.48 -32.08 -34.96
N ASN A 93 -31.10 -33.27 -34.51
CA ASN A 93 -32.07 -34.34 -34.28
C ASN A 93 -32.95 -34.04 -33.06
N PHE A 94 -34.20 -34.49 -33.11
CA PHE A 94 -35.14 -34.44 -31.98
C PHE A 94 -35.75 -35.82 -31.80
N ASP A 95 -35.52 -36.42 -30.63
CA ASP A 95 -36.12 -37.71 -30.25
C ASP A 95 -36.97 -37.52 -28.99
N LYS A 96 -38.30 -37.63 -29.15
CA LYS A 96 -39.25 -37.46 -28.07
C LYS A 96 -39.08 -38.44 -26.91
N ASN A 97 -38.47 -39.61 -27.18
CA ASN A 97 -38.27 -40.64 -26.16
C ASN A 97 -36.93 -40.48 -25.43
N ASN A 98 -36.04 -39.60 -25.91
CA ASN A 98 -34.70 -39.41 -25.38
C ASN A 98 -34.28 -37.92 -25.46
N ILE A 99 -35.13 -37.04 -24.95
CA ILE A 99 -34.85 -35.61 -24.85
C ILE A 99 -33.79 -35.40 -23.76
N PRO A 100 -32.73 -34.60 -24.01
CA PRO A 100 -31.76 -34.21 -22.98
C PRO A 100 -32.49 -33.71 -21.71
N PRO A 101 -32.14 -34.17 -20.50
CA PRO A 101 -32.85 -33.78 -19.28
C PRO A 101 -32.91 -32.26 -19.05
N ASN A 102 -31.82 -31.55 -19.38
CA ASN A 102 -31.77 -30.09 -19.30
C ASN A 102 -32.69 -29.41 -20.31
N ALA A 103 -32.75 -29.89 -21.56
CA ALA A 103 -33.70 -29.41 -22.56
C ALA A 103 -35.15 -29.72 -22.13
N LEU A 104 -35.41 -30.92 -21.60
CA LEU A 104 -36.73 -31.32 -21.11
C LEU A 104 -37.23 -30.41 -19.98
N ALA A 105 -36.39 -30.13 -18.98
CA ALA A 105 -36.73 -29.20 -17.90
C ALA A 105 -37.04 -27.79 -18.43
N PHE A 106 -36.28 -27.32 -19.43
CA PHE A 106 -36.52 -26.05 -20.10
C PHE A 106 -37.87 -26.04 -20.84
N TYR A 107 -38.19 -27.11 -21.56
CA TYR A 107 -39.47 -27.23 -22.27
C TYR A 107 -40.67 -27.33 -21.32
N GLN A 108 -40.51 -28.00 -20.17
CA GLN A 108 -41.52 -28.01 -19.12
C GLN A 108 -41.73 -26.62 -18.51
N ALA A 109 -40.67 -25.81 -18.41
CA ALA A 109 -40.78 -24.43 -17.96
C ALA A 109 -41.59 -23.56 -18.95
N TYR A 110 -41.41 -23.75 -20.26
CA TYR A 110 -42.31 -23.17 -21.26
C TYR A 110 -43.75 -23.62 -21.09
N SER A 111 -44.00 -24.92 -20.90
CA SER A 111 -45.37 -25.41 -20.64
C SER A 111 -46.01 -24.75 -19.42
N ARG A 112 -45.26 -24.57 -18.33
CA ARG A 112 -45.75 -23.86 -17.13
C ARG A 112 -46.10 -22.41 -17.44
N GLU A 113 -45.24 -21.70 -18.19
CA GLU A 113 -45.50 -20.31 -18.54
C GLU A 113 -46.69 -20.16 -19.49
N ILE A 114 -46.78 -20.97 -20.54
CA ILE A 114 -47.92 -20.93 -21.47
C ILE A 114 -49.23 -21.19 -20.72
N LYS A 115 -49.23 -22.17 -19.80
CA LYS A 115 -50.40 -22.39 -18.93
C LYS A 115 -50.73 -21.15 -18.09
N ASN A 116 -49.73 -20.50 -17.48
CA ASN A 116 -49.95 -19.29 -16.70
C ASN A 116 -50.48 -18.13 -17.56
N ILE A 117 -49.98 -17.97 -18.79
CA ILE A 117 -50.45 -16.97 -19.75
C ILE A 117 -51.95 -17.19 -20.04
N VAL A 118 -52.35 -18.43 -20.30
CA VAL A 118 -53.73 -18.82 -20.58
C VAL A 118 -54.62 -18.65 -19.34
N ASP A 119 -54.21 -19.19 -18.19
CA ASP A 119 -54.99 -19.13 -16.94
C ASP A 119 -55.18 -17.68 -16.46
N ALA A 120 -54.19 -16.81 -16.67
CA ALA A 120 -54.26 -15.39 -16.32
C ALA A 120 -55.00 -14.54 -17.37
N GLY A 121 -55.32 -15.10 -18.54
CA GLY A 121 -55.97 -14.38 -19.63
C GLY A 121 -55.17 -13.17 -20.10
N LEU A 122 -53.86 -13.35 -20.33
CA LEU A 122 -53.00 -12.24 -20.75
C LEU A 122 -53.35 -11.74 -22.16
N ASP A 123 -53.06 -10.46 -22.40
CA ASP A 123 -53.27 -9.79 -23.69
C ASP A 123 -52.37 -10.41 -24.77
N ASN A 124 -52.92 -10.60 -25.97
CA ASN A 124 -52.22 -11.15 -27.12
C ASN A 124 -51.90 -10.09 -28.20
N THR A 125 -52.06 -8.79 -27.93
CA THR A 125 -51.92 -7.73 -28.95
C THR A 125 -50.52 -7.73 -29.58
N GLU A 126 -49.48 -7.92 -28.78
CA GLU A 126 -48.09 -7.97 -29.27
C GLU A 126 -47.77 -9.32 -29.93
N THR A 127 -48.09 -10.45 -29.30
CA THR A 127 -47.79 -11.79 -29.84
C THR A 127 -48.53 -12.04 -31.15
N LEU A 128 -49.75 -11.53 -31.30
CA LEU A 128 -50.54 -11.64 -32.53
C LEU A 128 -49.89 -10.95 -33.73
N LYS A 129 -49.01 -9.96 -33.51
CA LYS A 129 -48.18 -9.38 -34.59
C LYS A 129 -47.21 -10.44 -35.11
N SER A 130 -46.45 -11.09 -34.23
CA SER A 130 -45.53 -12.19 -34.57
C SER A 130 -46.25 -13.33 -35.32
N TRP A 131 -47.43 -13.74 -34.82
CA TRP A 131 -48.26 -14.76 -35.49
C TRP A 131 -48.68 -14.33 -36.91
N ASN A 132 -49.10 -13.08 -37.07
CA ASN A 132 -49.52 -12.55 -38.38
C ASN A 132 -48.35 -12.37 -39.34
N GLU A 133 -47.17 -12.00 -38.85
CA GLU A 133 -45.96 -11.87 -39.67
C GLU A 133 -45.59 -13.22 -40.29
N ILE A 134 -45.58 -14.30 -39.50
CA ILE A 134 -45.31 -15.66 -40.01
C ILE A 134 -46.44 -16.12 -40.93
N LYS A 135 -47.70 -15.88 -40.56
CA LYS A 135 -48.85 -16.27 -41.37
C LYS A 135 -48.81 -15.67 -42.77
N HIS A 136 -48.41 -14.41 -42.91
CA HIS A 136 -48.35 -13.71 -44.20
C HIS A 136 -46.96 -13.74 -44.84
N GLU A 137 -46.00 -14.48 -44.27
CA GLU A 137 -44.63 -14.60 -44.78
C GLU A 137 -43.92 -13.23 -44.94
N VAL A 138 -44.25 -12.27 -44.09
CA VAL A 138 -43.67 -10.91 -44.06
C VAL A 138 -42.64 -10.75 -42.94
N PHE A 139 -42.09 -11.86 -42.46
CA PHE A 139 -41.02 -11.88 -41.45
C PHE A 139 -39.66 -12.05 -42.12
N ALA A 140 -38.62 -11.43 -41.55
CA ALA A 140 -37.25 -11.61 -42.01
C ALA A 140 -36.82 -13.07 -41.82
N LYS A 141 -35.94 -13.57 -42.69
CA LYS A 141 -35.27 -14.85 -42.45
C LYS A 141 -34.56 -14.73 -41.10
N ASP A 142 -34.85 -15.65 -40.19
CA ASP A 142 -34.19 -15.65 -38.88
C ASP A 142 -32.78 -16.20 -39.03
N ILE A 143 -31.89 -15.32 -39.50
CA ILE A 143 -30.46 -15.59 -39.64
C ILE A 143 -29.83 -15.33 -38.27
N ALA A 144 -28.85 -16.15 -37.91
CA ALA A 144 -28.04 -15.89 -36.74
C ALA A 144 -27.40 -14.49 -36.85
N ALA A 145 -27.75 -13.60 -35.92
CA ALA A 145 -27.06 -12.34 -35.75
C ALA A 145 -25.63 -12.58 -35.23
N VAL A 146 -25.49 -13.57 -34.35
CA VAL A 146 -24.21 -14.21 -34.00
C VAL A 146 -24.38 -15.71 -34.20
N ASN A 147 -23.64 -16.28 -35.15
CA ASN A 147 -23.59 -17.74 -35.38
C ASN A 147 -23.12 -18.46 -34.12
N PRO A 148 -23.53 -19.73 -33.91
CA PRO A 148 -23.03 -20.56 -32.81
C PRO A 148 -21.50 -20.52 -32.73
N LEU A 149 -20.99 -20.01 -31.60
CA LEU A 149 -19.57 -19.79 -31.36
C LEU A 149 -18.85 -21.10 -30.98
N CYS A 150 -19.58 -22.09 -30.44
CA CYS A 150 -19.05 -23.40 -30.13
C CYS A 150 -19.33 -24.34 -31.31
N SER A 151 -18.28 -25.00 -31.79
CA SER A 151 -18.40 -25.99 -32.87
C SER A 151 -18.49 -27.43 -32.36
N THR A 152 -18.42 -27.62 -31.04
CA THR A 152 -18.47 -28.92 -30.37
C THR A 152 -19.91 -29.42 -30.26
N THR A 153 -20.09 -30.72 -30.40
CA THR A 153 -21.30 -31.44 -30.00
C THR A 153 -20.92 -32.50 -28.98
N TRP A 154 -20.35 -32.06 -27.85
CA TRP A 154 -19.84 -32.96 -26.82
C TRP A 154 -20.97 -33.59 -26.00
N ASP A 155 -20.68 -34.73 -25.40
CA ASP A 155 -21.62 -35.51 -24.58
C ASP A 155 -21.03 -35.73 -23.17
N GLN A 156 -21.75 -36.42 -22.32
CA GLN A 156 -21.34 -36.81 -20.98
C GLN A 156 -20.97 -38.28 -20.84
N GLY A 157 -21.43 -39.13 -21.77
CA GLY A 157 -21.10 -40.56 -21.78
C GLY A 157 -19.74 -40.88 -22.40
N TYR A 158 -19.52 -42.16 -22.74
CA TYR A 158 -18.31 -42.58 -23.44
C TYR A 158 -18.21 -41.89 -24.82
N PRO A 159 -17.03 -41.39 -25.26
CA PRO A 159 -15.70 -41.51 -24.64
C PRO A 159 -15.33 -40.38 -23.67
N TYR A 160 -16.22 -39.42 -23.44
CA TYR A 160 -15.98 -38.21 -22.65
C TYR A 160 -15.67 -38.51 -21.18
N ASN A 161 -16.34 -39.52 -20.62
CA ASN A 161 -16.20 -39.93 -19.23
C ASN A 161 -15.18 -41.05 -18.97
N ALA A 162 -14.31 -41.38 -19.93
CA ALA A 162 -13.42 -42.53 -19.82
C ALA A 162 -12.43 -42.48 -18.62
N LEU A 163 -12.24 -41.30 -18.02
CA LEU A 163 -11.42 -41.09 -16.82
C LEU A 163 -12.25 -40.75 -15.56
N CYS A 164 -13.57 -40.63 -15.68
CA CYS A 164 -14.46 -40.41 -14.54
C CYS A 164 -14.58 -41.70 -13.71
N PRO A 165 -14.70 -41.60 -12.38
CA PRO A 165 -14.85 -42.78 -11.53
C PRO A 165 -16.13 -43.54 -11.88
N GLY A 166 -16.14 -44.86 -11.71
CA GLY A 166 -17.31 -45.71 -11.99
C GLY A 166 -17.70 -45.80 -13.48
N SER A 167 -17.01 -45.12 -14.39
CA SER A 167 -17.54 -44.79 -15.74
C SER A 167 -18.84 -43.97 -15.67
N ASP A 168 -19.00 -43.19 -14.60
CA ASP A 168 -20.14 -42.29 -14.41
C ASP A 168 -20.08 -41.14 -15.44
N PRO A 169 -21.21 -40.52 -15.81
CA PRO A 169 -21.22 -39.38 -16.73
C PRO A 169 -20.32 -38.24 -16.26
N THR A 170 -19.78 -37.44 -17.19
CA THR A 170 -18.92 -36.28 -16.85
C THR A 170 -19.65 -35.23 -16.01
N GLY A 171 -20.97 -35.12 -16.16
CA GLY A 171 -21.80 -34.09 -15.55
C GLY A 171 -21.97 -32.87 -16.45
N CYS A 172 -23.19 -32.34 -16.50
CA CYS A 172 -23.55 -31.24 -17.40
C CYS A 172 -22.70 -29.98 -17.17
N VAL A 173 -22.38 -29.67 -15.91
CA VAL A 173 -21.51 -28.55 -15.52
C VAL A 173 -20.13 -28.67 -16.17
N ALA A 174 -19.51 -29.85 -16.07
CA ALA A 174 -18.19 -30.11 -16.64
C ALA A 174 -18.22 -30.06 -18.18
N THR A 175 -19.22 -30.68 -18.80
CA THR A 175 -19.36 -30.68 -20.26
C THR A 175 -19.59 -29.27 -20.80
N SER A 176 -20.49 -28.47 -20.21
CA SER A 176 -20.73 -27.10 -20.65
C SER A 176 -19.49 -26.22 -20.48
N MET A 177 -18.80 -26.31 -19.34
CA MET A 177 -17.54 -25.58 -19.13
C MET A 177 -16.46 -25.99 -20.14
N ALA A 178 -16.28 -27.29 -20.37
CA ALA A 178 -15.26 -27.81 -21.28
C ALA A 178 -15.52 -27.42 -22.75
N GLN A 179 -16.78 -27.36 -23.20
CA GLN A 179 -17.13 -26.88 -24.55
C GLN A 179 -16.71 -25.42 -24.74
N ILE A 180 -16.96 -24.56 -23.75
CA ILE A 180 -16.53 -23.15 -23.79
C ILE A 180 -15.00 -23.06 -23.79
N MET A 181 -14.30 -23.91 -23.02
CA MET A 181 -12.84 -23.94 -23.04
C MET A 181 -12.28 -24.36 -24.40
N LYS A 182 -12.92 -25.34 -25.05
CA LYS A 182 -12.56 -25.79 -26.38
C LYS A 182 -12.73 -24.72 -27.45
N LYS A 183 -13.79 -23.90 -27.37
CA LYS A 183 -13.96 -22.73 -28.25
C LYS A 183 -12.75 -21.81 -28.20
N TRP A 184 -12.15 -21.63 -27.02
CA TRP A 184 -10.97 -20.78 -26.85
C TRP A 184 -9.65 -21.50 -27.10
N ALA A 185 -9.65 -22.83 -27.13
CA ALA A 185 -8.44 -23.66 -27.09
C ALA A 185 -7.47 -23.20 -25.99
N TYR A 186 -7.99 -23.00 -24.79
CA TYR A 186 -7.27 -22.38 -23.66
C TYR A 186 -7.62 -23.06 -22.32
N PRO A 187 -6.67 -23.21 -21.37
CA PRO A 187 -5.25 -22.84 -21.46
C PRO A 187 -4.38 -23.94 -22.08
N THR A 188 -3.14 -23.61 -22.47
CA THR A 188 -2.15 -24.65 -22.81
C THR A 188 -1.79 -25.51 -21.60
N THR A 189 -1.63 -24.90 -20.43
CA THR A 189 -1.36 -25.56 -19.15
C THR A 189 -2.16 -24.88 -18.04
N GLY A 190 -2.74 -25.65 -17.13
CA GLY A 190 -3.52 -25.12 -16.01
C GLY A 190 -2.66 -24.54 -14.88
N ASN A 191 -3.24 -24.43 -13.69
CA ASN A 191 -2.59 -23.89 -12.49
C ASN A 191 -2.93 -24.71 -11.25
N GLY A 192 -1.91 -25.04 -10.46
CA GLY A 192 -2.05 -25.80 -9.21
C GLY A 192 -2.64 -27.19 -9.39
N SER A 193 -3.16 -27.74 -8.30
CA SER A 193 -3.85 -29.03 -8.25
C SER A 193 -5.03 -28.93 -7.28
N HIS A 194 -6.06 -29.74 -7.48
CA HIS A 194 -7.17 -29.87 -6.53
C HIS A 194 -7.41 -31.34 -6.19
N SER A 195 -7.89 -31.59 -4.97
CA SER A 195 -8.23 -32.93 -4.50
C SER A 195 -9.37 -32.89 -3.51
N TYR A 196 -10.32 -33.79 -3.64
CA TYR A 196 -11.44 -33.95 -2.71
C TYR A 196 -11.90 -35.41 -2.69
N VAL A 197 -12.68 -35.76 -1.67
CA VAL A 197 -13.37 -37.05 -1.60
C VAL A 197 -14.85 -36.79 -1.89
N PRO A 198 -15.46 -37.45 -2.90
CA PRO A 198 -16.86 -37.26 -3.21
C PRO A 198 -17.76 -37.57 -2.00
N THR A 199 -18.74 -36.71 -1.76
CA THR A 199 -19.60 -36.82 -0.57
C THR A 199 -20.63 -37.94 -0.70
N THR A 200 -21.11 -38.23 -1.91
CA THR A 200 -22.08 -39.32 -2.13
C THR A 200 -21.45 -40.67 -2.42
N HIS A 201 -20.23 -40.69 -2.96
CA HIS A 201 -19.45 -41.90 -3.28
C HIS A 201 -18.04 -41.85 -2.68
N PRO A 202 -17.90 -41.86 -1.35
CA PRO A 202 -16.59 -41.83 -0.69
C PRO A 202 -15.71 -43.04 -1.04
N GLU A 203 -16.30 -44.15 -1.51
CA GLU A 203 -15.60 -45.34 -1.99
C GLU A 203 -14.75 -45.11 -3.24
N TYR A 204 -15.01 -44.05 -4.00
CA TYR A 204 -14.14 -43.63 -5.12
C TYR A 204 -12.79 -43.08 -4.63
N GLY A 205 -12.65 -42.83 -3.32
CA GLY A 205 -11.45 -42.32 -2.71
C GLY A 205 -11.21 -40.85 -3.07
N THR A 206 -9.95 -40.42 -2.94
CA THR A 206 -9.56 -39.04 -3.28
C THR A 206 -9.45 -38.89 -4.79
N LEU A 207 -10.28 -38.04 -5.37
CA LEU A 207 -10.17 -37.62 -6.76
C LEU A 207 -9.22 -36.44 -6.84
N THR A 208 -8.23 -36.52 -7.73
CA THR A 208 -7.17 -35.51 -7.86
C THR A 208 -6.96 -35.10 -9.32
N ALA A 209 -6.87 -33.81 -9.57
CA ALA A 209 -6.43 -33.24 -10.84
C ALA A 209 -5.23 -32.31 -10.61
N ASN A 210 -4.15 -32.51 -11.34
CA ASN A 210 -2.98 -31.62 -11.32
C ASN A 210 -2.95 -30.76 -12.59
N PHE A 211 -3.67 -29.65 -12.54
CA PHE A 211 -3.82 -28.74 -13.67
C PHE A 211 -2.49 -28.10 -14.08
N GLY A 212 -1.65 -27.75 -13.12
CA GLY A 212 -0.33 -27.11 -13.34
C GLY A 212 0.69 -28.02 -14.02
N ALA A 213 0.56 -29.34 -13.86
CA ALA A 213 1.40 -30.32 -14.55
C ALA A 213 0.81 -30.81 -15.89
N THR A 214 -0.41 -30.39 -16.24
CA THR A 214 -1.14 -30.92 -17.40
C THR A 214 -1.10 -29.97 -18.58
N THR A 215 -0.63 -30.45 -19.73
CA THR A 215 -0.72 -29.75 -21.01
C THR A 215 -1.93 -30.21 -21.80
N TYR A 216 -2.88 -29.31 -22.05
CA TYR A 216 -4.10 -29.60 -22.82
C TYR A 216 -3.81 -29.49 -24.33
N ASN A 217 -3.73 -30.64 -25.01
CA ASN A 217 -3.54 -30.68 -26.46
C ASN A 217 -4.87 -30.44 -27.20
N TRP A 218 -5.29 -29.19 -27.31
CA TRP A 218 -6.55 -28.78 -27.93
C TRP A 218 -6.72 -29.29 -29.36
N ALA A 219 -5.63 -29.38 -30.14
CA ALA A 219 -5.68 -29.86 -31.53
C ALA A 219 -6.07 -31.35 -31.62
N SER A 220 -5.83 -32.13 -30.58
CA SER A 220 -6.19 -33.55 -30.52
C SER A 220 -7.64 -33.81 -30.09
N MET A 221 -8.36 -32.79 -29.62
CA MET A 221 -9.74 -32.92 -29.16
C MET A 221 -10.69 -32.60 -30.33
N PRO A 222 -11.43 -33.59 -30.89
CA PRO A 222 -12.36 -33.34 -32.00
C PRO A 222 -13.63 -32.62 -31.52
N ASN A 223 -14.39 -32.06 -32.47
CA ASN A 223 -15.66 -31.39 -32.17
C ASN A 223 -16.78 -32.38 -31.78
N SER A 224 -16.66 -33.65 -32.18
CA SER A 224 -17.52 -34.76 -31.75
C SER A 224 -16.64 -36.00 -31.61
N ALA A 225 -16.91 -36.87 -30.63
CA ALA A 225 -16.09 -38.04 -30.36
C ALA A 225 -16.95 -39.29 -30.17
N TYR A 226 -16.58 -40.37 -30.87
CA TYR A 226 -17.25 -41.67 -30.81
C TYR A 226 -16.30 -42.80 -30.38
N THR A 227 -15.00 -42.50 -30.28
CA THR A 227 -13.94 -43.43 -29.89
C THR A 227 -13.05 -42.78 -28.83
N SER A 228 -12.33 -43.62 -28.07
CA SER A 228 -11.49 -43.17 -26.96
C SER A 228 -10.55 -42.02 -27.34
N ASN A 229 -10.57 -40.94 -26.55
CA ASN A 229 -9.68 -39.80 -26.68
C ASN A 229 -9.24 -39.34 -25.29
N THR A 230 -8.02 -39.69 -24.91
CA THR A 230 -7.51 -39.41 -23.57
C THR A 230 -7.41 -37.92 -23.27
N ALA A 231 -6.99 -37.09 -24.23
CA ALA A 231 -6.88 -35.65 -24.01
C ALA A 231 -8.24 -35.01 -23.66
N LEU A 232 -9.27 -35.41 -24.39
CA LEU A 232 -10.64 -34.97 -24.15
C LEU A 232 -11.18 -35.51 -22.81
N ALA A 233 -10.97 -36.79 -22.51
CA ALA A 233 -11.38 -37.38 -21.23
C ALA A 233 -10.65 -36.75 -20.03
N THR A 234 -9.36 -36.39 -20.19
CA THR A 234 -8.60 -35.64 -19.19
C THR A 234 -9.21 -34.27 -18.95
N LEU A 235 -9.55 -33.52 -20.01
CA LEU A 235 -10.21 -32.22 -19.87
C LEU A 235 -11.54 -32.36 -19.13
N MET A 236 -12.37 -33.33 -19.49
CA MET A 236 -13.67 -33.57 -18.85
C MET A 236 -13.53 -33.93 -17.37
N PHE A 237 -12.63 -34.86 -17.05
CA PHE A 237 -12.35 -35.22 -15.66
C PHE A 237 -11.81 -34.05 -14.85
N HIS A 238 -10.89 -33.26 -15.43
CA HIS A 238 -10.34 -32.06 -14.79
C HIS A 238 -11.42 -30.99 -14.57
N ALA A 239 -12.28 -30.77 -15.57
CA ALA A 239 -13.41 -29.87 -15.44
C ALA A 239 -14.32 -30.31 -14.28
N GLY A 240 -14.65 -31.60 -14.17
CA GLY A 240 -15.42 -32.12 -13.04
C GLY A 240 -14.71 -31.99 -11.69
N VAL A 241 -13.43 -32.36 -11.59
CA VAL A 241 -12.67 -32.23 -10.34
C VAL A 241 -12.58 -30.77 -9.87
N SER A 242 -12.44 -29.82 -10.80
CA SER A 242 -12.29 -28.39 -10.47
C SER A 242 -13.52 -27.75 -9.83
N VAL A 243 -14.69 -28.40 -9.93
CA VAL A 243 -15.98 -27.96 -9.34
C VAL A 243 -16.53 -29.01 -8.35
N GLU A 244 -15.65 -29.88 -7.82
CA GLU A 244 -16.01 -30.91 -6.85
C GLU A 244 -17.20 -31.79 -7.28
N MET A 245 -17.19 -32.22 -8.54
CA MET A 245 -18.26 -33.00 -9.16
C MET A 245 -18.69 -34.22 -8.34
N ASN A 246 -19.97 -34.27 -8.00
CA ASN A 246 -20.56 -35.44 -7.40
C ASN A 246 -20.94 -36.45 -8.50
N TYR A 247 -20.02 -37.38 -8.80
CA TYR A 247 -20.20 -38.40 -9.83
C TYR A 247 -21.21 -39.48 -9.40
N ASP A 248 -22.19 -39.80 -10.25
CA ASP A 248 -23.17 -40.88 -10.04
C ASP A 248 -23.61 -41.45 -11.39
N SER A 249 -23.77 -42.76 -11.47
CA SER A 249 -24.25 -43.49 -12.65
C SER A 249 -25.58 -42.97 -13.25
N ASN A 250 -26.44 -42.35 -12.42
CA ASN A 250 -27.71 -41.77 -12.81
C ASN A 250 -27.62 -40.29 -13.19
N GLY A 251 -26.45 -39.67 -13.04
CA GLY A 251 -26.18 -38.28 -13.40
C GLY A 251 -25.26 -37.58 -12.40
N SER A 252 -24.19 -36.99 -12.91
CA SER A 252 -23.19 -36.29 -12.10
C SER A 252 -23.52 -34.80 -11.96
N GLY A 253 -23.44 -34.27 -10.74
CA GLY A 253 -23.87 -32.89 -10.41
C GLY A 253 -22.80 -32.06 -9.69
N ALA A 254 -22.78 -30.75 -9.96
CA ALA A 254 -21.91 -29.77 -9.31
C ALA A 254 -22.62 -28.41 -9.21
N TYR A 255 -22.11 -27.51 -8.38
CA TYR A 255 -22.65 -26.15 -8.29
C TYR A 255 -22.13 -25.28 -9.42
N SER A 256 -23.06 -24.67 -10.17
CA SER A 256 -22.72 -23.76 -11.28
C SER A 256 -21.97 -22.51 -10.83
N GLN A 257 -22.13 -22.13 -9.56
CA GLN A 257 -21.46 -21.00 -8.92
C GLN A 257 -19.94 -21.21 -8.77
N ASP A 258 -19.46 -22.46 -8.85
CA ASP A 258 -18.04 -22.78 -8.71
C ASP A 258 -17.28 -22.65 -10.04
N VAL A 259 -17.99 -22.63 -11.17
CA VAL A 259 -17.42 -22.53 -12.52
C VAL A 259 -16.52 -21.30 -12.72
N PRO A 260 -16.89 -20.06 -12.33
CA PRO A 260 -16.00 -18.91 -12.45
C PRO A 260 -14.70 -19.11 -11.68
N THR A 261 -14.79 -19.57 -10.43
CA THR A 261 -13.64 -19.83 -9.56
C THR A 261 -12.73 -20.90 -10.16
N ALA A 262 -13.31 -21.97 -10.71
CA ALA A 262 -12.56 -23.04 -11.37
C ALA A 262 -11.81 -22.53 -12.61
N LEU A 263 -12.49 -21.80 -13.48
CA LEU A 263 -11.93 -21.19 -14.68
C LEU A 263 -10.75 -20.26 -14.33
N ILE A 264 -10.88 -19.45 -13.28
CA ILE A 264 -9.85 -18.50 -12.83
C ILE A 264 -8.67 -19.23 -12.18
N ASN A 265 -8.93 -20.05 -11.16
CA ASN A 265 -7.90 -20.60 -10.28
C ASN A 265 -7.12 -21.75 -10.91
N TYR A 266 -7.80 -22.62 -11.68
CA TYR A 266 -7.22 -23.84 -12.22
C TYR A 266 -6.96 -23.78 -13.72
N PHE A 267 -7.74 -22.98 -14.46
CA PHE A 267 -7.64 -22.87 -15.92
C PHE A 267 -7.15 -21.51 -16.43
N ARG A 268 -6.73 -20.61 -15.53
CA ARG A 268 -6.08 -19.32 -15.85
C ARG A 268 -6.92 -18.36 -16.69
N TYR A 269 -8.25 -18.48 -16.68
CA TYR A 269 -9.12 -17.50 -17.34
C TYR A 269 -9.02 -16.12 -16.65
N GLN A 270 -9.54 -15.09 -17.33
CA GLN A 270 -9.59 -13.73 -16.76
C GLN A 270 -10.32 -13.73 -15.40
N PRO A 271 -9.82 -12.99 -14.40
CA PRO A 271 -10.44 -12.89 -13.07
C PRO A 271 -11.79 -12.15 -13.08
N THR A 272 -12.25 -11.68 -14.25
CA THR A 272 -13.53 -11.02 -14.44
C THR A 272 -14.67 -11.98 -14.76
N ALA A 273 -14.38 -13.27 -14.96
CA ALA A 273 -15.42 -14.29 -15.09
C ALA A 273 -16.29 -14.30 -13.83
N GLU A 274 -17.61 -14.21 -14.00
CA GLU A 274 -18.52 -14.05 -12.86
C GLU A 274 -19.89 -14.64 -13.13
N CYS A 275 -20.59 -14.95 -12.04
CA CYS A 275 -21.94 -15.51 -12.02
C CYS A 275 -22.99 -14.38 -11.93
N LYS A 276 -24.00 -14.41 -12.80
CA LYS A 276 -25.15 -13.51 -12.82
C LYS A 276 -26.45 -14.28 -12.72
N TYR A 277 -27.38 -13.79 -11.92
CA TYR A 277 -28.68 -14.42 -11.69
C TYR A 277 -29.76 -13.66 -12.44
N LYS A 278 -30.59 -14.36 -13.22
CA LYS A 278 -31.68 -13.76 -13.99
C LYS A 278 -32.65 -12.96 -13.11
N ALA A 279 -32.89 -13.43 -11.89
CA ALA A 279 -33.73 -12.75 -10.90
C ALA A 279 -33.29 -11.30 -10.60
N SER A 280 -32.03 -10.95 -10.82
CA SER A 280 -31.50 -9.58 -10.63
C SER A 280 -31.72 -8.65 -11.84
N PHE A 281 -32.32 -9.15 -12.93
CA PHE A 281 -32.48 -8.41 -14.18
C PHE A 281 -33.92 -8.51 -14.71
N ASN A 282 -34.42 -7.42 -15.28
CA ASN A 282 -35.60 -7.50 -16.14
C ASN A 282 -35.23 -8.14 -17.50
N ASN A 283 -36.23 -8.47 -18.32
CA ASN A 283 -36.01 -9.21 -19.58
C ASN A 283 -35.08 -8.45 -20.55
N THR A 284 -35.27 -7.14 -20.70
CA THR A 284 -34.47 -6.30 -21.58
C THR A 284 -33.01 -6.26 -21.14
N THR A 285 -32.76 -5.97 -19.86
CA THR A 285 -31.40 -5.87 -19.32
C THR A 285 -30.69 -7.22 -19.29
N TRP A 286 -31.41 -8.32 -19.07
CA TRP A 286 -30.87 -9.67 -19.20
C TRP A 286 -30.47 -10.00 -20.63
N MET A 287 -31.36 -9.78 -21.60
CA MET A 287 -31.04 -10.04 -23.01
C MET A 287 -29.93 -9.15 -23.54
N ASN A 288 -29.85 -7.89 -23.08
CA ASN A 288 -28.73 -7.01 -23.41
C ASN A 288 -27.40 -7.56 -22.88
N LEU A 289 -27.39 -8.12 -21.66
CA LEU A 289 -26.20 -8.77 -21.10
C LEU A 289 -25.77 -9.98 -21.94
N ILE A 290 -26.72 -10.86 -22.28
CA ILE A 290 -26.47 -12.05 -23.09
C ILE A 290 -25.90 -11.67 -24.47
N LYS A 291 -26.56 -10.73 -25.16
CA LYS A 291 -26.09 -10.26 -26.46
C LYS A 291 -24.72 -9.60 -26.39
N ALA A 292 -24.46 -8.78 -25.38
CA ALA A 292 -23.15 -8.12 -25.24
C ALA A 292 -21.99 -9.12 -25.07
N GLU A 293 -22.23 -10.28 -24.45
CA GLU A 293 -21.25 -11.36 -24.39
C GLU A 293 -21.05 -12.04 -25.75
N LEU A 294 -22.15 -12.40 -26.42
CA LEU A 294 -22.13 -13.07 -27.73
C LEU A 294 -21.55 -12.18 -28.84
N ASP A 295 -21.91 -10.89 -28.87
CA ASP A 295 -21.37 -9.88 -29.79
C ASP A 295 -19.86 -9.70 -29.59
N ALA A 296 -19.37 -9.90 -28.36
CA ALA A 296 -17.95 -9.91 -28.05
C ALA A 296 -17.29 -11.28 -28.28
N GLY A 297 -17.99 -12.21 -28.93
CA GLY A 297 -17.52 -13.54 -29.26
C GLY A 297 -17.31 -14.44 -28.04
N ARG A 298 -18.03 -14.23 -26.93
CA ARG A 298 -17.93 -15.03 -25.70
C ARG A 298 -19.15 -15.93 -25.53
N PRO A 299 -19.01 -17.26 -25.66
CA PRO A 299 -20.06 -18.19 -25.26
C PRO A 299 -20.33 -18.06 -23.76
N ILE A 300 -21.57 -18.29 -23.39
CA ILE A 300 -22.08 -18.12 -22.03
C ILE A 300 -22.42 -19.49 -21.48
N TYR A 301 -21.90 -19.81 -20.31
CA TYR A 301 -22.40 -20.95 -19.55
C TYR A 301 -23.73 -20.53 -18.92
N LEU A 302 -24.79 -21.29 -19.18
CA LEU A 302 -26.09 -21.09 -18.57
C LEU A 302 -26.44 -22.29 -17.71
N ALA A 303 -27.14 -22.02 -16.61
CA ALA A 303 -27.78 -23.04 -15.82
C ALA A 303 -29.16 -22.58 -15.36
N GLY A 304 -30.06 -23.52 -15.08
CA GLY A 304 -31.39 -23.25 -14.52
C GLY A 304 -31.84 -24.37 -13.59
N ASP A 305 -32.77 -24.03 -12.69
CA ASP A 305 -33.40 -24.96 -11.75
C ASP A 305 -34.93 -24.87 -11.94
N ASP A 306 -35.59 -26.01 -12.05
CA ASP A 306 -37.04 -26.12 -12.27
C ASP A 306 -37.85 -26.26 -10.97
N ASN A 307 -37.23 -26.04 -9.81
CA ASN A 307 -37.79 -26.16 -8.45
C ASN A 307 -38.28 -27.59 -8.10
N ALA A 308 -38.01 -28.60 -8.93
CA ALA A 308 -38.45 -29.99 -8.73
C ALA A 308 -37.31 -31.01 -8.86
N THR A 309 -36.22 -30.68 -9.55
CA THR A 309 -35.06 -31.55 -9.81
C THR A 309 -33.74 -30.77 -9.77
N ALA A 310 -32.62 -31.49 -9.66
CA ALA A 310 -31.29 -30.89 -9.61
C ALA A 310 -31.02 -29.92 -10.79
N GLY A 311 -30.24 -28.87 -10.56
CA GLY A 311 -29.95 -27.84 -11.56
C GLY A 311 -29.29 -28.39 -12.84
N HIS A 312 -29.62 -27.76 -13.97
CA HIS A 312 -29.20 -28.18 -15.31
C HIS A 312 -28.31 -27.12 -15.97
N ALA A 313 -27.18 -27.53 -16.55
CA ALA A 313 -26.24 -26.65 -17.25
C ALA A 313 -26.21 -26.90 -18.77
N PHE A 314 -25.93 -25.85 -19.53
CA PHE A 314 -25.82 -25.83 -20.99
C PHE A 314 -25.05 -24.59 -21.47
N VAL A 315 -24.76 -24.50 -22.77
CA VAL A 315 -24.02 -23.37 -23.36
C VAL A 315 -24.95 -22.55 -24.25
N CYS A 316 -24.98 -21.23 -24.04
CA CYS A 316 -25.56 -20.27 -24.97
C CYS A 316 -24.45 -19.63 -25.77
N ASP A 317 -24.42 -19.84 -27.08
CA ASP A 317 -23.28 -19.50 -27.92
C ASP A 317 -23.65 -18.78 -29.22
N GLY A 318 -24.91 -18.38 -29.39
CA GLY A 318 -25.34 -17.58 -30.54
C GLY A 318 -26.70 -16.95 -30.29
N TYR A 319 -27.13 -16.06 -31.17
CA TYR A 319 -28.51 -15.57 -31.18
C TYR A 319 -28.97 -15.16 -32.57
N SER A 320 -30.28 -15.22 -32.78
CA SER A 320 -30.95 -14.94 -34.04
C SER A 320 -31.47 -13.49 -34.11
N ALA A 321 -31.80 -13.02 -35.31
CA ALA A 321 -32.38 -11.69 -35.50
C ALA A 321 -33.73 -11.52 -34.77
N ALA A 322 -34.46 -12.62 -34.51
CA ALA A 322 -35.67 -12.68 -33.71
C ALA A 322 -35.43 -12.72 -32.18
N ASN A 323 -34.20 -12.50 -31.72
CA ASN A 323 -33.79 -12.53 -30.30
C ASN A 323 -33.88 -13.90 -29.61
N GLN A 324 -33.95 -14.99 -30.37
CA GLN A 324 -33.80 -16.33 -29.82
C GLN A 324 -32.32 -16.66 -29.67
N VAL A 325 -31.93 -17.32 -28.60
CA VAL A 325 -30.54 -17.71 -28.34
C VAL A 325 -30.29 -19.13 -28.80
N HIS A 326 -29.14 -19.37 -29.41
CA HIS A 326 -28.70 -20.72 -29.72
C HIS A 326 -28.20 -21.38 -28.43
N ILE A 327 -28.74 -22.57 -28.14
CA ILE A 327 -28.36 -23.40 -27.00
C ILE A 327 -27.75 -24.69 -27.52
N ASN A 328 -26.53 -24.96 -27.05
CA ASN A 328 -25.91 -26.28 -27.08
C ASN A 328 -26.12 -26.94 -25.73
N TRP A 329 -26.89 -28.02 -25.72
CA TRP A 329 -27.23 -28.68 -24.47
C TRP A 329 -26.02 -29.41 -23.91
N GLY A 330 -25.15 -30.01 -24.72
CA GLY A 330 -24.03 -30.88 -24.29
C GLY A 330 -24.37 -32.38 -24.28
N TRP A 331 -25.31 -32.79 -25.15
CA TRP A 331 -25.85 -34.14 -25.29
C TRP A 331 -25.67 -34.62 -26.74
N GLY A 332 -24.44 -34.52 -27.25
CA GLY A 332 -24.10 -35.01 -28.59
C GLY A 332 -24.73 -34.22 -29.74
N GLY A 333 -25.22 -33.00 -29.49
CA GLY A 333 -25.95 -32.17 -30.45
C GLY A 333 -27.45 -32.46 -30.52
N SER A 334 -27.98 -33.37 -29.70
CA SER A 334 -29.42 -33.65 -29.64
C SER A 334 -30.16 -32.43 -29.11
N SER A 335 -31.24 -32.03 -29.80
CA SER A 335 -32.09 -30.89 -29.44
C SER A 335 -31.43 -29.50 -29.43
N ASP A 336 -30.16 -29.37 -29.85
CA ASP A 336 -29.49 -28.07 -29.98
C ASP A 336 -30.26 -27.17 -30.96
N GLY A 337 -30.38 -25.88 -30.67
CA GLY A 337 -31.21 -24.99 -31.47
C GLY A 337 -31.43 -23.62 -30.87
N TYR A 338 -32.32 -22.85 -31.47
CA TYR A 338 -32.67 -21.49 -31.06
C TYR A 338 -33.91 -21.49 -30.18
N PHE A 339 -33.85 -20.81 -29.03
CA PHE A 339 -34.92 -20.75 -28.03
C PHE A 339 -35.04 -19.34 -27.44
N TYR A 340 -36.22 -18.95 -26.96
CA TYR A 340 -36.33 -17.77 -26.09
C TYR A 340 -35.66 -18.02 -24.73
N LEU A 341 -34.99 -17.00 -24.19
CA LEU A 341 -34.41 -17.03 -22.84
C LEU A 341 -35.18 -16.12 -21.86
N THR A 342 -36.29 -15.54 -22.31
CA THR A 342 -37.17 -14.64 -21.55
C THR A 342 -38.63 -14.94 -21.85
N SER A 343 -39.53 -14.32 -21.08
CA SER A 343 -41.00 -14.41 -21.18
C SER A 343 -41.52 -14.59 -22.61
N LEU A 344 -42.39 -15.58 -22.80
CA LEU A 344 -43.12 -15.92 -24.02
C LEU A 344 -44.32 -14.99 -24.27
N ASN A 345 -44.68 -14.15 -23.30
CA ASN A 345 -45.58 -13.01 -23.47
C ASN A 345 -44.96 -11.76 -22.81
N PRO A 346 -44.94 -10.58 -23.48
CA PRO A 346 -44.36 -9.35 -22.92
C PRO A 346 -44.96 -8.90 -21.57
N SER A 347 -46.21 -9.27 -21.29
CA SER A 347 -46.96 -8.98 -20.06
C SER A 347 -46.98 -10.15 -19.06
N GLY A 348 -46.28 -11.25 -19.34
CA GLY A 348 -46.34 -12.51 -18.60
C GLY A 348 -45.27 -12.75 -17.54
N SER A 349 -45.38 -13.90 -16.86
CA SER A 349 -44.40 -14.38 -15.88
C SER A 349 -43.18 -14.97 -16.57
N ASN A 350 -41.97 -14.70 -16.07
CA ASN A 350 -40.77 -15.20 -16.72
C ASN A 350 -40.35 -16.60 -16.21
N PHE A 351 -40.46 -17.63 -17.07
CA PHE A 351 -40.04 -19.00 -16.77
C PHE A 351 -38.56 -19.16 -16.42
N SER A 352 -37.70 -18.26 -16.91
CA SER A 352 -36.24 -18.35 -16.75
C SER A 352 -35.72 -17.65 -15.49
N SER A 353 -36.60 -17.26 -14.55
CA SER A 353 -36.23 -16.45 -13.39
C SER A 353 -35.14 -17.06 -12.49
N ASN A 354 -35.06 -18.40 -12.45
CA ASN A 354 -34.02 -19.15 -11.72
C ASN A 354 -32.72 -19.32 -12.51
N ASN A 355 -32.65 -18.83 -13.76
CA ASN A 355 -31.47 -19.03 -14.58
C ASN A 355 -30.28 -18.25 -14.03
N THR A 356 -29.13 -18.86 -14.20
CA THR A 356 -27.82 -18.33 -13.87
C THR A 356 -26.97 -18.33 -15.13
N ALA A 357 -26.18 -17.27 -15.31
CA ALA A 357 -25.23 -17.14 -16.40
C ALA A 357 -23.82 -16.92 -15.85
N VAL A 358 -22.84 -17.69 -16.29
CA VAL A 358 -21.44 -17.33 -16.10
C VAL A 358 -20.96 -16.62 -17.35
N ILE A 359 -20.61 -15.35 -17.17
CA ILE A 359 -20.24 -14.41 -18.23
C ILE A 359 -18.76 -14.05 -18.14
N ARG A 360 -18.25 -13.33 -19.15
CA ARG A 360 -16.86 -12.88 -19.27
C ARG A 360 -15.84 -14.02 -19.29
N ILE A 361 -16.27 -15.21 -19.75
CA ILE A 361 -15.40 -16.37 -19.93
C ILE A 361 -14.53 -16.14 -21.16
N GLN A 362 -13.31 -15.64 -20.94
CA GLN A 362 -12.31 -15.44 -21.98
C GLN A 362 -10.87 -15.65 -21.46
N PRO A 363 -9.93 -16.02 -22.34
CA PRO A 363 -8.51 -16.12 -22.01
C PRO A 363 -7.91 -14.82 -21.49
N LEU A 364 -6.78 -14.92 -20.80
CA LEU A 364 -5.96 -13.77 -20.46
C LEU A 364 -5.49 -13.05 -21.73
N SER A 365 -5.75 -11.76 -21.81
CA SER A 365 -5.40 -10.90 -22.96
C SER A 365 -4.32 -9.88 -22.65
N ASN A 366 -3.92 -9.76 -21.38
CA ASN A 366 -3.03 -8.71 -20.91
C ASN A 366 -1.68 -9.29 -20.48
N ALA A 367 -0.60 -8.56 -20.77
CA ALA A 367 0.70 -8.79 -20.15
C ALA A 367 0.59 -8.65 -18.62
N PRO A 368 1.45 -9.32 -17.83
CA PRO A 368 1.43 -9.20 -16.38
C PRO A 368 1.77 -7.77 -15.95
N ILE A 369 1.32 -7.37 -14.76
CA ILE A 369 1.73 -6.11 -14.11
C ILE A 369 2.50 -6.48 -12.85
N ALA A 370 3.79 -6.18 -12.83
CA ALA A 370 4.69 -6.57 -11.76
C ALA A 370 4.40 -5.80 -10.47
N ASN A 371 4.19 -6.51 -9.36
CA ASN A 371 4.06 -5.88 -8.05
C ASN A 371 4.45 -6.85 -6.93
N PHE A 372 4.90 -6.31 -5.80
CA PHE A 372 5.31 -7.09 -4.64
C PHE A 372 5.28 -6.32 -3.32
N THR A 373 5.33 -7.06 -2.22
CA THR A 373 5.50 -6.54 -0.85
C THR A 373 6.59 -7.31 -0.11
N ALA A 374 7.04 -6.77 1.02
CA ALA A 374 7.92 -7.42 1.98
C ALA A 374 7.31 -7.39 3.39
N ASN A 375 7.66 -8.36 4.25
CA ASN A 375 7.24 -8.41 5.65
C ASN A 375 7.80 -7.26 6.50
N THR A 376 9.01 -6.79 6.19
CA THR A 376 9.66 -5.64 6.82
C THR A 376 10.39 -4.81 5.75
N MET A 377 10.47 -3.49 5.98
CA MET A 377 11.26 -2.58 5.15
C MET A 377 12.53 -2.10 5.86
N VAL A 378 12.71 -2.47 7.13
CA VAL A 378 13.82 -2.01 7.98
C VAL A 378 14.44 -3.17 8.78
N PRO A 379 14.87 -4.26 8.10
CA PRO A 379 15.50 -5.39 8.79
C PRO A 379 16.82 -4.96 9.45
N ALA A 380 17.19 -5.57 10.57
CA ALA A 380 18.56 -5.52 11.05
C ALA A 380 19.52 -6.20 10.05
N ILE A 381 20.83 -5.92 10.15
CA ILE A 381 21.83 -6.61 9.33
C ILE A 381 21.74 -8.12 9.61
N GLY A 382 21.57 -8.91 8.55
CA GLY A 382 21.41 -10.36 8.62
C GLY A 382 20.01 -10.85 9.00
N GLU A 383 19.04 -9.95 9.25
CA GLU A 383 17.65 -10.35 9.48
C GLU A 383 16.97 -10.83 8.18
N GLU A 384 16.09 -11.81 8.30
CA GLU A 384 15.37 -12.40 7.18
C GLU A 384 14.20 -11.52 6.70
N VAL A 385 14.25 -11.15 5.43
CA VAL A 385 13.16 -10.47 4.72
C VAL A 385 12.42 -11.47 3.85
N VAL A 386 11.09 -11.49 3.94
CA VAL A 386 10.22 -12.32 3.12
C VAL A 386 9.50 -11.43 2.12
N PHE A 387 9.65 -11.75 0.83
CA PHE A 387 8.94 -11.06 -0.26
C PHE A 387 7.74 -11.86 -0.73
N ILE A 388 6.66 -11.15 -1.08
CA ILE A 388 5.40 -11.72 -1.57
C ILE A 388 5.07 -11.07 -2.91
N ASP A 389 4.82 -11.90 -3.93
CA ASP A 389 4.32 -11.47 -5.24
C ASP A 389 2.86 -11.03 -5.14
N ASN A 390 2.56 -9.85 -5.68
CA ASN A 390 1.21 -9.28 -5.81
C ASN A 390 0.92 -8.90 -7.27
N SER A 391 1.63 -9.49 -8.22
CA SER A 391 1.52 -9.15 -9.63
C SER A 391 0.15 -9.54 -10.20
N LEU A 392 -0.35 -8.74 -11.16
CA LEU A 392 -1.66 -8.94 -11.79
C LEU A 392 -1.53 -9.63 -13.16
N ASN A 393 -2.68 -10.02 -13.72
CA ASN A 393 -2.82 -10.72 -15.00
C ASN A 393 -2.10 -12.08 -15.07
N ASN A 394 -2.13 -12.83 -13.96
CA ASN A 394 -1.72 -14.23 -13.84
C ASN A 394 -0.36 -14.55 -14.49
N PRO A 395 0.76 -14.05 -13.93
CA PRO A 395 2.10 -14.46 -14.34
C PRO A 395 2.27 -15.98 -14.39
N THR A 396 3.10 -16.45 -15.32
CA THR A 396 3.51 -17.86 -15.45
C THR A 396 4.97 -18.08 -15.08
N SER A 397 5.77 -17.02 -14.97
CA SER A 397 7.17 -17.08 -14.52
C SER A 397 7.60 -15.79 -13.85
N TRP A 398 8.55 -15.91 -12.92
CA TRP A 398 9.09 -14.83 -12.09
C TRP A 398 10.61 -14.82 -12.19
N LEU A 399 11.21 -13.63 -12.11
CA LEU A 399 12.63 -13.45 -11.91
C LEU A 399 12.82 -12.29 -10.91
N TRP A 400 13.21 -12.64 -9.71
CA TRP A 400 13.59 -11.72 -8.65
C TRP A 400 15.08 -11.42 -8.70
N THR A 401 15.45 -10.18 -8.40
CA THR A 401 16.81 -9.73 -8.15
C THR A 401 16.84 -8.93 -6.85
N PHE A 402 17.75 -9.30 -5.93
CA PHE A 402 17.97 -8.64 -4.66
C PHE A 402 19.42 -8.13 -4.63
N GLU A 403 19.64 -6.86 -4.95
CA GLU A 403 21.00 -6.31 -4.97
C GLU A 403 21.62 -6.35 -3.57
N GLY A 404 22.76 -7.02 -3.42
CA GLY A 404 23.40 -7.24 -2.12
C GLY A 404 22.67 -8.21 -1.19
N GLY A 405 21.59 -8.86 -1.67
CA GLY A 405 20.85 -9.88 -0.93
C GLY A 405 21.42 -11.29 -1.13
N THR A 406 21.16 -12.16 -0.17
CA THR A 406 21.44 -13.60 -0.25
C THR A 406 20.13 -14.38 -0.03
N PRO A 407 19.64 -15.15 -1.02
CA PRO A 407 20.19 -15.28 -2.38
C PRO A 407 20.06 -13.98 -3.19
N ALA A 408 20.89 -13.81 -4.21
CA ALA A 408 20.88 -12.60 -5.06
C ALA A 408 19.74 -12.60 -6.10
N THR A 409 19.21 -13.79 -6.45
CA THR A 409 18.10 -13.94 -7.40
C THR A 409 17.20 -15.12 -7.00
N SER A 410 15.98 -15.15 -7.55
CA SER A 410 15.05 -16.28 -7.39
C SER A 410 14.06 -16.36 -8.57
N THR A 411 13.61 -17.57 -8.92
CA THR A 411 12.58 -17.81 -9.95
C THR A 411 11.25 -18.32 -9.38
N SER A 412 11.17 -18.51 -8.06
CA SER A 412 9.94 -18.86 -7.37
C SER A 412 8.99 -17.66 -7.34
N GLN A 413 7.67 -17.90 -7.37
CA GLN A 413 6.66 -16.84 -7.23
C GLN A 413 6.91 -16.04 -5.94
N ASN A 414 7.01 -16.75 -4.81
CA ASN A 414 7.46 -16.19 -3.55
C ASN A 414 8.87 -16.73 -3.25
N PRO A 415 9.90 -15.88 -3.17
CA PRO A 415 11.31 -16.28 -3.16
C PRO A 415 11.79 -16.90 -1.83
N GLY A 416 10.96 -16.92 -0.79
CA GLY A 416 11.35 -17.37 0.55
C GLY A 416 11.99 -16.23 1.37
N THR A 417 13.00 -16.55 2.17
CA THR A 417 13.76 -15.58 2.97
C THR A 417 14.98 -15.06 2.21
N VAL A 418 15.23 -13.77 2.33
CA VAL A 418 16.41 -13.07 1.79
C VAL A 418 17.05 -12.29 2.91
N THR A 419 18.36 -12.43 3.09
CA THR A 419 19.14 -11.66 4.08
C THR A 419 20.07 -10.68 3.39
N PHE A 420 20.39 -9.58 4.07
CA PHE A 420 21.32 -8.57 3.58
C PHE A 420 22.44 -8.35 4.60
N SER A 421 23.69 -8.29 4.13
CA SER A 421 24.88 -8.20 4.99
C SER A 421 25.48 -6.79 5.08
N THR A 422 24.93 -5.82 4.36
CA THR A 422 25.39 -4.43 4.34
C THR A 422 24.30 -3.49 4.80
N ASN A 423 24.67 -2.38 5.44
CA ASN A 423 23.75 -1.33 5.89
C ASN A 423 23.28 -0.49 4.68
N GLY A 424 22.05 0.06 4.75
CA GLY A 424 21.52 1.02 3.78
C GLY A 424 20.43 0.46 2.86
N PHE A 425 20.12 1.22 1.81
CA PHE A 425 19.08 0.87 0.84
C PHE A 425 19.54 -0.21 -0.13
N HIS A 426 18.66 -1.18 -0.37
CA HIS A 426 18.85 -2.24 -1.36
C HIS A 426 17.81 -2.13 -2.47
N ILE A 427 18.25 -2.39 -3.71
CA ILE A 427 17.39 -2.40 -4.89
C ILE A 427 16.76 -3.79 -5.05
N ILE A 428 15.44 -3.84 -5.12
CA ILE A 428 14.69 -5.08 -5.34
C ILE A 428 13.93 -4.95 -6.66
N SER A 429 14.11 -5.94 -7.53
CA SER A 429 13.42 -6.03 -8.81
C SER A 429 12.67 -7.34 -8.95
N LEU A 430 11.42 -7.26 -9.43
CA LEU A 430 10.63 -8.40 -9.85
C LEU A 430 10.24 -8.25 -11.33
N LYS A 431 10.68 -9.18 -12.17
CA LYS A 431 10.16 -9.38 -13.52
C LYS A 431 9.15 -10.52 -13.52
N VAL A 432 7.98 -10.28 -14.08
CA VAL A 432 6.94 -11.30 -14.30
C VAL A 432 6.62 -11.43 -15.78
N THR A 433 6.34 -12.66 -16.23
CA THR A 433 6.03 -12.96 -17.65
C THR A 433 4.81 -13.88 -17.74
N ASN A 434 3.97 -13.66 -18.75
CA ASN A 434 2.95 -14.61 -19.21
C ASN A 434 3.00 -14.72 -20.76
N ALA A 435 2.08 -15.47 -21.38
CA ALA A 435 2.06 -15.65 -22.83
C ALA A 435 1.85 -14.34 -23.63
N ASN A 436 1.32 -13.29 -23.00
CA ASN A 436 1.01 -12.00 -23.63
C ASN A 436 2.13 -10.96 -23.46
N GLY A 437 3.17 -11.25 -22.67
CA GLY A 437 4.29 -10.32 -22.47
C GLY A 437 4.92 -10.41 -21.08
N ASN A 438 5.65 -9.35 -20.71
CA ASN A 438 6.32 -9.24 -19.42
C ASN A 438 6.27 -7.80 -18.90
N ASP A 439 6.43 -7.66 -17.58
CA ASP A 439 6.59 -6.37 -16.90
C ASP A 439 7.64 -6.50 -15.78
N ILE A 440 8.25 -5.38 -15.41
CA ILE A 440 9.31 -5.32 -14.39
C ILE A 440 9.00 -4.19 -13.40
N LYS A 441 8.99 -4.53 -12.11
CA LYS A 441 8.93 -3.55 -11.03
C LYS A 441 10.26 -3.52 -10.29
N THR A 442 10.92 -2.36 -10.33
CA THR A 442 12.11 -2.06 -9.52
C THR A 442 11.76 -1.10 -8.39
N ARG A 443 12.28 -1.34 -7.19
CA ARG A 443 12.21 -0.40 -6.07
C ARG A 443 13.60 -0.19 -5.47
N GLU A 444 14.11 1.03 -5.57
CA GLU A 444 15.50 1.38 -5.19
C GLU A 444 15.68 1.71 -3.71
N GLN A 445 14.61 2.17 -3.04
CA GLN A 445 14.63 2.60 -1.64
C GLN A 445 13.60 1.84 -0.79
N TYR A 446 13.44 0.53 -1.05
CA TYR A 446 12.37 -0.26 -0.45
C TYR A 446 12.76 -0.98 0.83
N ILE A 447 13.97 -1.56 0.86
CA ILE A 447 14.52 -2.23 2.05
C ILE A 447 15.72 -1.42 2.53
N ASN A 448 15.68 -0.93 3.77
CA ASN A 448 16.74 -0.20 4.44
C ASN A 448 17.30 -1.03 5.60
N VAL A 449 18.34 -1.81 5.33
CA VAL A 449 18.92 -2.75 6.29
C VAL A 449 19.73 -1.99 7.32
N GLY A 450 19.53 -2.23 8.62
CA GLY A 450 20.28 -1.59 9.72
C GLY A 450 19.54 -0.50 10.50
N GLY A 451 18.33 -0.12 10.09
CA GLY A 451 17.34 0.55 10.94
C GLY A 451 17.25 2.09 10.90
N VAL A 452 15.98 2.54 10.85
CA VAL A 452 15.32 3.84 11.14
C VAL A 452 15.80 5.12 10.40
N PRO A 453 14.87 5.99 9.91
CA PRO A 453 15.23 7.36 9.55
C PRO A 453 15.92 8.02 10.73
N SER A 454 17.19 8.38 10.58
CA SER A 454 17.89 9.15 11.59
C SER A 454 17.11 10.44 11.89
N ALA A 455 17.06 10.85 13.15
CA ALA A 455 16.58 12.18 13.56
C ALA A 455 17.39 13.31 12.91
N TRP A 456 18.53 12.98 12.31
CA TRP A 456 19.48 13.90 11.73
C TRP A 456 19.26 14.03 10.22
N ILE A 457 18.63 15.15 9.82
CA ILE A 457 18.45 15.52 8.42
C ILE A 457 19.73 16.15 7.90
N ARG A 458 20.39 15.49 6.94
CA ARG A 458 21.61 15.98 6.32
C ARG A 458 21.39 17.33 5.62
N GLN A 459 22.34 18.25 5.80
CA GLN A 459 22.39 19.54 5.14
C GLN A 459 23.76 19.83 4.53
N ASN A 460 23.80 20.81 3.62
CA ASN A 460 25.02 21.28 2.98
C ASN A 460 25.57 22.52 3.70
N THR A 461 26.80 22.44 4.20
CA THR A 461 27.50 23.58 4.82
C THR A 461 28.04 24.60 3.83
N SER A 462 28.02 24.27 2.53
CA SER A 462 28.53 25.09 1.42
C SER A 462 30.05 25.32 1.42
N PHE A 463 30.83 24.58 2.22
CA PHE A 463 32.29 24.70 2.18
C PHE A 463 32.86 24.31 0.82
N MET A 464 33.72 25.15 0.25
CA MET A 464 34.27 24.94 -1.09
C MET A 464 35.12 23.68 -1.20
N SER A 465 35.93 23.39 -0.18
CA SER A 465 36.76 22.20 -0.12
C SER A 465 36.01 21.06 0.58
N ALA A 466 36.18 19.83 0.10
CA ALA A 466 35.68 18.64 0.76
C ALA A 466 36.39 18.39 2.10
N SER A 467 35.84 17.47 2.89
CA SER A 467 36.42 17.01 4.16
C SER A 467 36.63 18.10 5.21
N ARG A 468 35.79 19.15 5.20
CA ARG A 468 35.66 20.09 6.31
C ARG A 468 34.78 19.47 7.38
N GLY A 469 35.40 19.13 8.51
CA GLY A 469 34.70 18.62 9.69
C GLY A 469 34.27 19.77 10.58
N ILE A 470 33.04 19.75 11.07
CA ILE A 470 32.57 20.76 12.05
C ILE A 470 32.99 20.36 13.47
N ASP A 471 33.91 21.09 14.09
CA ASP A 471 34.38 20.84 15.47
C ASP A 471 33.75 21.77 16.52
N GLN A 472 32.94 22.74 16.08
CA GLN A 472 32.13 23.56 16.98
C GLN A 472 30.86 24.06 16.30
N ILE A 473 29.72 23.90 16.98
CA ILE A 473 28.43 24.51 16.65
C ILE A 473 28.07 25.53 17.74
N PHE A 474 27.51 26.66 17.32
CA PHE A 474 26.96 27.68 18.20
C PHE A 474 25.60 28.15 17.70
N ILE A 475 24.54 27.85 18.45
CA ILE A 475 23.16 28.22 18.13
C ILE A 475 22.80 29.49 18.89
N VAL A 476 22.47 30.56 18.16
CA VAL A 476 22.03 31.83 18.75
C VAL A 476 20.52 31.77 19.05
N ASP A 477 19.74 31.29 18.08
CA ASP A 477 18.29 31.13 18.14
C ASP A 477 17.84 30.04 17.15
N GLN A 478 16.53 29.81 16.99
CA GLN A 478 16.01 28.76 16.11
C GLN A 478 16.42 28.89 14.64
N ASN A 479 16.74 30.10 14.18
CA ASN A 479 17.07 30.40 12.80
C ASN A 479 18.57 30.65 12.60
N THR A 480 19.25 31.14 13.63
CA THR A 480 20.63 31.63 13.54
C THR A 480 21.62 30.66 14.15
N VAL A 481 22.51 30.11 13.33
CA VAL A 481 23.56 29.16 13.75
C VAL A 481 24.88 29.52 13.10
N TRP A 482 25.97 29.39 13.85
CA TRP A 482 27.34 29.47 13.37
C TRP A 482 28.04 28.13 13.63
N ALA A 483 28.88 27.69 12.70
CA ALA A 483 29.66 26.47 12.83
C ALA A 483 31.10 26.69 12.35
N LYS A 484 32.07 26.24 13.14
CA LYS A 484 33.51 26.30 12.84
C LYS A 484 33.97 24.98 12.24
N ALA A 485 34.89 25.03 11.28
CA ALA A 485 35.43 23.85 10.64
C ALA A 485 36.94 23.66 10.86
N TYR A 486 37.38 22.40 10.79
CA TYR A 486 38.77 21.99 10.63
C TYR A 486 38.95 21.15 9.35
N ASP A 487 40.20 21.00 8.92
CA ASP A 487 40.52 20.16 7.76
C ASP A 487 40.65 18.70 8.20
N GLY A 488 39.70 17.86 7.80
CA GLY A 488 39.68 16.43 8.11
C GLY A 488 40.81 15.64 7.45
N THR A 489 41.39 16.14 6.37
CA THR A 489 42.52 15.49 5.69
C THR A 489 43.87 15.86 6.30
N ASN A 490 43.95 17.04 6.92
CA ASN A 490 45.12 17.52 7.63
C ASN A 490 44.73 18.41 8.82
N PRO A 491 44.34 17.82 9.98
CA PRO A 491 43.91 18.59 11.15
C PRO A 491 44.96 19.59 11.65
N SER A 492 46.25 19.33 11.42
CA SER A 492 47.36 20.21 11.79
C SER A 492 47.54 21.43 10.86
N ALA A 493 46.73 21.57 9.81
CA ALA A 493 46.76 22.75 8.93
C ALA A 493 46.15 24.00 9.57
N TYR A 494 45.36 23.84 10.65
CA TYR A 494 44.71 24.93 11.39
C TYR A 494 44.00 25.96 10.48
N ILE A 495 43.07 25.46 9.67
CA ILE A 495 42.23 26.32 8.81
C ILE A 495 41.36 27.28 9.65
N ARG A 496 40.81 28.30 9.00
CA ARG A 496 40.05 29.41 9.63
C ARG A 496 38.63 29.53 9.07
N GLU A 497 38.09 28.43 8.58
CA GLU A 497 36.81 28.39 7.88
C GLU A 497 35.65 28.29 8.88
N PHE A 498 34.54 28.97 8.58
CA PHE A 498 33.28 28.89 9.30
C PHE A 498 32.11 28.89 8.31
N THR A 499 30.94 28.47 8.75
CA THR A 499 29.69 28.63 8.01
C THR A 499 28.58 29.09 8.95
N ARG A 500 27.55 29.72 8.40
CA ARG A 500 26.43 30.26 9.19
C ARG A 500 25.11 30.26 8.42
N THR A 501 24.00 30.30 9.15
CA THR A 501 22.63 30.40 8.63
C THR A 501 21.83 31.40 9.47
N ASN A 502 20.78 31.99 8.87
CA ASN A 502 19.74 32.79 9.52
C ASN A 502 18.33 32.35 9.12
N ASP A 503 18.18 31.17 8.52
CA ASP A 503 16.91 30.62 8.01
C ASP A 503 16.66 29.20 8.51
N GLY A 504 17.26 28.85 9.67
CA GLY A 504 17.14 27.53 10.28
C GLY A 504 17.85 26.45 9.47
N GLY A 505 18.91 26.82 8.73
CA GLY A 505 19.72 25.95 7.88
C GLY A 505 19.05 25.55 6.57
N SER A 506 18.08 26.32 6.10
CA SER A 506 17.61 26.16 4.71
C SER A 506 18.74 26.53 3.73
N THR A 507 19.56 27.52 4.09
CA THR A 507 20.78 27.90 3.39
C THR A 507 21.94 28.15 4.37
N TRP A 508 23.16 27.87 3.90
CA TRP A 508 24.40 28.05 4.65
C TRP A 508 25.38 28.93 3.87
N THR A 509 25.94 29.93 4.55
CA THR A 509 26.91 30.90 4.01
C THR A 509 28.30 30.63 4.61
N PRO A 510 29.28 30.15 3.82
CA PRO A 510 30.63 29.91 4.29
C PRO A 510 31.45 31.22 4.32
N GLY A 511 32.49 31.26 5.15
CA GLY A 511 33.44 32.36 5.23
C GLY A 511 34.76 31.95 5.87
N THR A 512 35.72 32.87 5.84
CA THR A 512 37.06 32.65 6.42
C THR A 512 37.39 33.77 7.39
N ILE A 513 37.75 33.42 8.61
CA ILE A 513 38.29 34.36 9.59
C ILE A 513 39.60 34.97 9.06
N SER A 514 39.54 36.25 8.71
CA SER A 514 40.62 36.97 8.04
C SER A 514 40.88 38.32 8.69
N PHE A 515 42.11 38.50 9.15
CA PHE A 515 42.65 39.73 9.74
C PHE A 515 44.16 39.80 9.46
N THR A 516 44.81 40.91 9.79
CA THR A 516 46.25 41.10 9.61
C THR A 516 47.04 39.97 10.27
N ASN A 517 47.88 39.27 9.50
CA ASN A 517 48.68 38.11 9.93
C ASN A 517 47.86 36.89 10.41
N SER A 518 46.58 36.78 10.04
CA SER A 518 45.71 35.65 10.41
C SER A 518 46.25 34.27 10.04
N ALA A 519 47.14 34.16 9.04
CA ALA A 519 47.81 32.91 8.67
C ALA A 519 48.67 32.31 9.79
N ASN A 520 49.09 33.10 10.78
CA ASN A 520 49.89 32.65 11.92
C ASN A 520 49.03 32.14 13.08
N PHE A 521 47.70 32.10 12.92
CA PHE A 521 46.77 31.76 13.98
C PHE A 521 45.79 30.66 13.56
N GLY A 522 45.53 29.73 14.49
CA GLY A 522 44.42 28.80 14.45
C GLY A 522 43.24 29.33 15.28
N VAL A 523 42.05 28.79 15.02
CA VAL A 523 40.81 29.21 15.70
C VAL A 523 40.52 28.25 16.85
N SER A 524 40.53 28.76 18.08
CA SER A 524 40.13 27.97 19.25
C SER A 524 38.62 27.76 19.23
N ASN A 525 37.85 28.85 19.40
CA ASN A 525 36.40 28.82 19.39
C ASN A 525 35.80 30.09 18.78
N ILE A 526 34.56 29.99 18.33
CA ILE A 526 33.69 31.08 17.89
C ILE A 526 32.54 31.23 18.90
N PHE A 527 32.14 32.46 19.18
CA PHE A 527 30.94 32.80 19.92
C PHE A 527 30.13 33.83 19.13
N ALA A 528 28.88 33.52 18.77
CA ALA A 528 28.02 34.44 18.04
C ALA A 528 27.02 35.12 18.98
N VAL A 529 26.83 36.42 18.82
CA VAL A 529 25.77 37.18 19.52
C VAL A 529 24.50 37.22 18.67
N ASP A 530 24.67 37.36 17.36
CA ASP A 530 23.61 37.39 16.36
C ASP A 530 24.17 36.92 15.00
N TYR A 531 23.37 37.03 13.93
CA TYR A 531 23.82 36.61 12.59
C TYR A 531 25.01 37.43 12.06
N ASN A 532 25.16 38.69 12.46
CA ASN A 532 26.20 39.62 11.99
C ASN A 532 27.35 39.80 13.00
N THR A 533 27.09 39.62 14.29
CA THR A 533 28.05 39.86 15.36
C THR A 533 28.57 38.56 15.95
N ALA A 534 29.87 38.33 15.83
CA ALA A 534 30.54 37.18 16.44
C ALA A 534 31.96 37.52 16.89
N TYR A 535 32.49 36.72 17.81
CA TYR A 535 33.86 36.79 18.32
C TYR A 535 34.54 35.46 18.04
N ALA A 536 35.84 35.50 17.78
CA ALA A 536 36.66 34.29 17.72
C ALA A 536 37.90 34.45 18.59
N CYS A 537 38.23 33.37 19.30
CA CYS A 537 39.44 33.23 20.07
C CYS A 537 40.51 32.56 19.20
N MET A 538 41.65 33.24 19.04
CA MET A 538 42.70 32.86 18.10
C MET A 538 43.97 32.49 18.87
N PHE A 539 44.50 31.30 18.59
CA PHE A 539 45.77 30.85 19.15
C PHE A 539 46.89 30.86 18.10
N PRO A 540 48.15 31.06 18.49
CA PRO A 540 49.28 31.10 17.56
C PRO A 540 49.61 29.68 17.07
N ILE A 541 49.92 29.52 15.79
CA ILE A 541 50.34 28.22 15.23
C ILE A 541 51.76 27.86 15.72
N SER A 542 52.56 28.86 16.11
CA SER A 542 53.89 28.68 16.69
C SER A 542 54.19 29.72 17.76
N GLY A 543 54.91 29.32 18.82
CA GLY A 543 55.26 30.19 19.94
C GLY A 543 54.12 30.39 20.95
N THR A 544 54.20 31.47 21.71
CA THR A 544 53.19 31.92 22.68
C THR A 544 52.47 33.16 22.15
N GLY A 545 51.26 33.43 22.65
CA GLY A 545 50.43 34.54 22.19
C GLY A 545 48.96 34.16 22.08
N GLY A 546 48.12 35.12 21.71
CA GLY A 546 46.72 34.87 21.40
C GLY A 546 46.01 36.18 21.06
N LYS A 547 44.82 36.08 20.46
CA LYS A 547 44.01 37.26 20.10
C LYS A 547 42.53 36.95 20.23
N ILE A 548 41.76 37.97 20.61
CA ILE A 548 40.31 37.98 20.36
C ILE A 548 40.06 38.84 19.14
N ILE A 549 39.29 38.33 18.20
CA ILE A 549 38.82 39.08 17.03
C ILE A 549 37.30 39.16 17.04
N LYS A 550 36.75 40.23 16.46
CA LYS A 550 35.32 40.50 16.39
C LYS A 550 34.90 40.80 14.96
N THR A 551 33.73 40.31 14.57
CA THR A 551 33.02 40.76 13.38
C THR A 551 31.69 41.40 13.78
N THR A 552 31.22 42.34 12.97
CA THR A 552 29.89 42.97 13.07
C THR A 552 29.16 42.98 11.72
N ASN A 553 29.69 42.26 10.73
CA ASN A 553 29.15 42.16 9.37
C ASN A 553 29.14 40.70 8.89
N GLY A 554 28.99 39.77 9.83
CA GLY A 554 28.81 38.37 9.51
C GLY A 554 30.10 37.67 9.07
N GLY A 555 31.23 38.14 9.55
CA GLY A 555 32.54 37.58 9.23
C GLY A 555 33.07 37.97 7.84
N SER A 556 32.47 38.97 7.19
CA SER A 556 33.03 39.57 5.98
C SER A 556 34.34 40.29 6.28
N THR A 557 34.44 40.93 7.45
CA THR A 557 35.69 41.44 8.02
C THR A 557 35.76 41.13 9.52
N TRP A 558 36.99 40.97 10.02
CA TRP A 558 37.29 40.72 11.43
C TRP A 558 38.29 41.75 11.95
N GLN A 559 38.08 42.23 13.17
CA GLN A 559 38.88 43.26 13.82
C GLN A 559 39.41 42.77 15.16
N GLU A 560 40.70 42.95 15.41
CA GLU A 560 41.33 42.59 16.68
C GLU A 560 40.80 43.42 17.84
N GLN A 561 40.58 42.77 18.99
CA GLN A 561 40.26 43.43 20.26
C GLN A 561 41.55 43.65 21.05
N THR A 562 42.20 44.79 20.83
CA THR A 562 43.60 45.06 21.23
C THR A 562 43.87 45.14 22.74
N THR A 563 42.84 45.15 23.58
CA THR A 563 42.96 45.22 25.04
C THR A 563 43.03 43.84 25.71
N ALA A 564 42.71 42.75 24.99
CA ALA A 564 42.97 41.38 25.41
C ALA A 564 44.23 40.87 24.71
N THR A 565 45.40 41.14 25.31
CA THR A 565 46.68 41.02 24.59
C THR A 565 47.26 39.61 24.54
N PHE A 566 47.00 38.76 25.54
CA PHE A 566 47.47 37.37 25.59
C PHE A 566 48.97 37.19 25.26
N THR A 567 49.82 38.16 25.61
CA THR A 567 51.21 38.30 25.09
C THR A 567 52.06 37.03 25.18
N ASP A 568 51.92 36.26 26.27
CA ASP A 568 52.64 35.00 26.51
C ASP A 568 51.70 33.83 26.83
N SER A 569 50.42 33.96 26.48
CA SER A 569 49.36 33.03 26.90
C SER A 569 48.61 32.54 25.67
N TRP A 570 48.52 31.22 25.51
CA TRP A 570 47.73 30.60 24.45
C TRP A 570 46.24 30.82 24.70
N ALA A 571 45.56 31.61 23.87
CA ALA A 571 44.15 31.90 24.07
C ALA A 571 43.26 30.67 23.77
N ASN A 572 42.45 30.23 24.73
CA ASN A 572 41.64 29.01 24.63
C ASN A 572 40.15 29.28 24.44
N VAL A 573 39.57 30.32 25.03
CA VAL A 573 38.11 30.51 25.05
C VAL A 573 37.72 31.99 24.98
N VAL A 574 36.64 32.28 24.25
CA VAL A 574 35.84 33.51 24.38
C VAL A 574 34.36 33.17 24.50
N HIS A 575 33.64 33.89 25.37
CA HIS A 575 32.20 33.72 25.57
C HIS A 575 31.56 35.02 26.06
N PHE A 576 30.30 35.23 25.72
CA PHE A 576 29.50 36.33 26.23
C PHE A 576 28.25 35.82 26.93
N PHE A 577 27.94 36.40 28.10
CA PHE A 577 26.74 36.10 28.89
C PHE A 577 25.51 36.87 28.40
N ASN A 578 25.77 37.97 27.68
CA ASN A 578 24.80 38.82 27.00
C ASN A 578 25.58 39.71 26.00
N ALA A 579 24.92 40.64 25.31
CA ALA A 579 25.58 41.48 24.29
C ALA A 579 26.75 42.35 24.81
N THR A 580 26.86 42.57 26.13
CA THR A 580 27.86 43.46 26.74
C THR A 580 28.88 42.75 27.60
N ASP A 581 28.47 41.75 28.38
CA ASP A 581 29.31 41.08 29.36
C ASP A 581 29.92 39.81 28.77
N GLY A 582 31.24 39.69 28.85
CA GLY A 582 31.95 38.51 28.35
C GLY A 582 33.22 38.20 29.10
N PHE A 583 33.74 36.99 28.88
CA PHE A 583 35.02 36.55 29.39
C PHE A 583 35.86 35.90 28.28
N ALA A 584 37.17 35.99 28.43
CA ALA A 584 38.14 35.26 27.62
C ALA A 584 39.18 34.62 28.53
N MET A 585 39.67 33.45 28.16
CA MET A 585 40.63 32.67 28.96
C MET A 585 41.72 32.08 28.07
N GLY A 586 42.96 32.11 28.56
CA GLY A 586 44.14 31.53 27.96
C GLY A 586 45.03 30.84 29.00
N ASP A 587 46.04 30.11 28.49
CA ASP A 587 47.02 29.36 29.29
C ASP A 587 47.72 30.21 30.35
N PRO A 588 48.17 29.58 31.45
CA PRO A 588 48.74 30.31 32.56
C PRO A 588 50.11 30.90 32.26
N VAL A 589 50.33 32.12 32.76
CA VAL A 589 51.62 32.80 32.76
C VAL A 589 52.03 33.01 34.20
N ASN A 590 53.23 32.58 34.58
CA ASN A 590 53.70 32.61 35.97
C ASN A 590 52.74 31.92 36.96
N SER A 591 52.16 30.78 36.57
CA SER A 591 51.18 29.99 37.34
C SER A 591 49.76 30.59 37.46
N GLU A 592 49.46 31.69 36.77
CA GLU A 592 48.13 32.31 36.78
C GLU A 592 47.48 32.23 35.40
N PHE A 593 46.28 31.61 35.31
CA PHE A 593 45.51 31.60 34.06
C PHE A 593 45.24 33.02 33.57
N CYS A 594 45.45 33.26 32.28
CA CYS A 594 45.25 34.57 31.69
C CYS A 594 43.75 34.75 31.40
N ILE A 595 43.04 35.42 32.30
CA ILE A 595 41.58 35.63 32.18
C ILE A 595 41.29 37.11 32.01
N TYR A 596 40.45 37.44 31.03
CA TYR A 596 39.94 38.79 30.81
C TYR A 596 38.42 38.81 30.92
N THR A 597 37.87 39.92 31.39
CA THR A 597 36.43 40.21 31.37
C THR A 597 36.15 41.51 30.63
N THR A 598 34.97 41.62 30.04
CA THR A 598 34.46 42.85 29.41
C THR A 598 33.03 43.08 29.87
N SER A 599 32.61 44.35 29.91
CA SER A 599 31.22 44.78 30.18
C SER A 599 30.71 45.77 29.12
N ASN A 600 31.38 45.86 27.97
CA ASN A 600 31.06 46.79 26.89
C ASN A 600 31.17 46.15 25.49
N GLY A 601 30.86 44.85 25.40
CA GLY A 601 30.83 44.14 24.12
C GLY A 601 32.22 43.99 23.50
N GLY A 602 33.23 43.77 24.33
CA GLY A 602 34.62 43.53 23.90
C GLY A 602 35.39 44.78 23.46
N THR A 603 34.78 45.97 23.48
CA THR A 603 35.47 47.24 23.15
C THR A 603 36.72 47.43 24.02
N THR A 604 36.58 47.10 25.31
CA THR A 604 37.72 46.98 26.23
C THR A 604 37.62 45.69 27.03
N TRP A 605 38.76 45.02 27.18
CA TRP A 605 38.96 43.86 28.03
C TRP A 605 39.85 44.24 29.22
N THR A 606 39.51 43.73 30.39
CA THR A 606 40.26 43.96 31.63
C THR A 606 40.71 42.61 32.18
N GLN A 607 42.02 42.48 32.41
CA GLN A 607 42.57 41.26 32.99
C GLN A 607 42.10 41.10 34.44
N VAL A 608 41.64 39.90 34.78
CA VAL A 608 41.22 39.53 36.13
C VAL A 608 42.47 39.42 37.00
N ALA A 609 42.44 40.01 38.20
CA ALA A 609 43.57 39.96 39.12
C ALA A 609 43.89 38.52 39.53
N GLY A 610 45.18 38.14 39.51
CA GLY A 610 45.64 36.79 39.88
C GLY A 610 45.14 36.30 41.23
N ALA A 611 45.00 37.18 42.23
CA ALA A 611 44.44 36.85 43.54
C ALA A 611 42.99 36.30 43.51
N ASN A 612 42.26 36.53 42.41
CA ASN A 612 40.91 36.02 42.19
C ASN A 612 40.88 34.69 41.44
N ILE A 613 42.04 34.14 41.07
CA ILE A 613 42.20 32.95 40.24
C ILE A 613 43.09 31.95 41.01
N PRO A 614 42.60 30.74 41.30
CA PRO A 614 43.46 29.71 41.89
C PRO A 614 44.65 29.40 40.97
N ASN A 615 45.86 29.26 41.53
CA ASN A 615 47.06 28.98 40.74
C ASN A 615 46.95 27.65 39.98
N ALA A 616 47.49 27.68 38.76
CA ALA A 616 47.76 26.51 37.96
C ALA A 616 48.85 25.64 38.62
N GLN A 617 48.75 24.33 38.41
CA GLN A 617 49.82 23.37 38.71
C GLN A 617 50.94 23.47 37.67
N THR A 618 52.08 22.85 37.98
CA THR A 618 53.17 22.68 37.02
C THR A 618 52.64 21.97 35.77
N ASP A 619 52.95 22.52 34.59
CA ASP A 619 52.53 22.03 33.26
C ASP A 619 51.00 22.00 33.02
N GLU A 620 50.22 22.67 33.87
CA GLU A 620 48.78 22.79 33.66
C GLU A 620 48.46 23.88 32.63
N CYS A 621 47.66 23.54 31.61
CA CYS A 621 47.21 24.46 30.57
C CYS A 621 45.70 24.32 30.32
N GLY A 622 45.11 25.33 29.68
CA GLY A 622 43.72 25.31 29.27
C GLY A 622 43.52 24.43 28.05
N ILE A 623 42.29 23.96 27.84
CA ILE A 623 41.93 23.20 26.65
C ILE A 623 41.12 24.11 25.71
N THR A 624 41.53 24.18 24.44
CA THR A 624 40.84 24.96 23.41
C THR A 624 39.38 24.55 23.29
N ASN A 625 38.46 25.52 23.33
CA ASN A 625 37.01 25.30 23.20
C ASN A 625 36.40 24.33 24.22
N LEU A 626 37.04 24.08 25.38
CA LEU A 626 36.47 23.23 26.42
C LEU A 626 36.04 24.05 27.63
N TYR A 627 34.81 24.56 27.54
CA TYR A 627 34.17 25.35 28.57
C TYR A 627 32.66 25.09 28.56
N GLN A 628 31.97 25.54 29.59
CA GLN A 628 30.51 25.61 29.61
C GLN A 628 30.06 26.86 30.35
N ALA A 629 28.92 27.42 29.97
CA ALA A 629 28.30 28.52 30.68
C ALA A 629 26.79 28.34 30.79
N VAL A 630 26.23 28.61 31.96
CA VAL A 630 24.79 28.60 32.23
C VAL A 630 24.44 29.78 33.13
N GLY A 631 23.59 30.67 32.63
CA GLY A 631 23.30 31.94 33.31
C GLY A 631 24.58 32.75 33.54
N ASN A 632 24.84 33.17 34.77
CA ASN A 632 26.06 33.92 35.14
C ASN A 632 27.26 33.03 35.50
N THR A 633 27.08 31.70 35.45
CA THR A 633 28.11 30.74 35.87
C THR A 633 28.85 30.20 34.65
N VAL A 634 30.17 30.09 34.78
CA VAL A 634 31.06 29.56 33.75
C VAL A 634 32.06 28.57 34.35
N TRP A 635 32.37 27.53 33.58
CA TRP A 635 33.38 26.54 33.89
C TRP A 635 34.35 26.37 32.72
N PHE A 636 35.61 26.10 33.01
CA PHE A 636 36.55 25.54 32.05
C PHE A 636 37.36 24.40 32.69
N THR A 637 37.92 23.51 31.87
CA THR A 637 38.81 22.45 32.35
C THR A 637 40.22 22.60 31.81
N SER A 638 41.19 22.09 32.57
CA SER A 638 42.59 21.98 32.15
C SER A 638 42.97 20.58 31.68
N ASN A 639 44.14 20.46 31.06
CA ASN A 639 44.80 19.20 30.69
C ASN A 639 45.14 18.27 31.89
N MET A 640 44.80 18.68 33.12
CA MET A 640 44.94 17.89 34.35
C MET A 640 43.58 17.47 34.93
N GLY A 641 42.49 17.67 34.17
CA GLY A 641 41.12 17.36 34.59
C GLY A 641 40.61 18.19 35.78
N ARG A 642 41.27 19.31 36.09
CA ARG A 642 40.79 20.31 37.05
C ARG A 642 39.69 21.14 36.42
N VAL A 643 38.70 21.51 37.22
CA VAL A 643 37.55 22.32 36.81
C VAL A 643 37.62 23.65 37.54
N TYR A 644 37.77 24.73 36.79
CA TYR A 644 37.68 26.09 37.31
C TYR A 644 36.25 26.58 37.13
N LYS A 645 35.67 27.17 38.17
CA LYS A 645 34.30 27.69 38.19
C LYS A 645 34.27 29.13 38.64
N SER A 646 33.54 29.97 37.91
CA SER A 646 33.14 31.31 38.33
C SER A 646 31.61 31.43 38.30
N THR A 647 31.03 32.00 39.36
CA THR A 647 29.57 32.28 39.45
C THR A 647 29.22 33.74 39.17
N ASN A 648 30.21 34.55 38.82
CA ASN A 648 30.10 35.99 38.61
C ASN A 648 30.75 36.41 37.29
N LYS A 649 30.41 35.70 36.20
CA LYS A 649 30.81 36.02 34.83
C LYS A 649 32.33 36.08 34.60
N GLY A 650 33.10 35.31 35.37
CA GLY A 650 34.57 35.21 35.23
C GLY A 650 35.37 36.15 36.13
N ALA A 651 34.75 36.90 37.04
CA ALA A 651 35.47 37.85 37.90
C ALA A 651 36.25 37.20 39.07
N THR A 652 35.72 36.11 39.64
CA THR A 652 36.40 35.30 40.67
C THR A 652 36.21 33.82 40.43
N TRP A 653 37.22 33.01 40.75
CA TRP A 653 37.26 31.60 40.41
C TRP A 653 37.51 30.71 41.64
N THR A 654 36.95 29.51 41.57
CA THR A 654 37.21 28.38 42.46
C THR A 654 37.65 27.20 41.62
N VAL A 655 38.33 26.22 42.22
CA VAL A 655 38.85 25.06 41.49
C VAL A 655 38.56 23.75 42.23
N ALA A 656 38.19 22.74 41.47
CA ALA A 656 37.99 21.36 41.92
C ALA A 656 38.61 20.39 40.91
N THR A 657 38.49 19.08 41.14
CA THR A 657 38.93 18.05 40.19
C THR A 657 37.74 17.16 39.80
N THR A 658 37.67 16.81 38.52
CA THR A 658 36.79 15.72 38.05
C THR A 658 37.26 14.35 38.53
N GLY A 659 38.53 14.23 38.93
CA GLY A 659 39.22 12.96 39.13
C GLY A 659 39.46 12.19 37.83
N PHE A 660 39.35 12.84 36.66
CA PHE A 660 39.92 12.37 35.41
C PHE A 660 41.28 13.05 35.18
N THR A 661 42.14 12.39 34.41
CA THR A 661 43.43 12.96 33.99
C THR A 661 43.26 13.90 32.80
N ASP A 662 42.24 13.70 31.97
CA ASP A 662 41.92 14.52 30.81
C ASP A 662 40.43 14.42 30.49
N VAL A 663 39.80 15.54 30.14
CA VAL A 663 38.35 15.67 29.94
C VAL A 663 38.09 16.00 28.48
N PHE A 664 37.27 15.20 27.80
CA PHE A 664 36.92 15.41 26.40
C PHE A 664 35.67 16.27 26.21
N THR A 665 34.70 16.07 27.11
CA THR A 665 33.44 16.81 27.12
C THR A 665 33.12 17.21 28.55
N MET A 666 32.76 18.47 28.74
CA MET A 666 32.15 18.97 29.97
C MET A 666 30.87 19.71 29.62
N THR A 667 29.74 19.29 30.18
CA THR A 667 28.43 19.89 29.91
C THR A 667 27.63 20.04 31.20
N PHE A 668 26.78 21.05 31.26
CA PHE A 668 25.93 21.38 32.40
C PHE A 668 24.54 21.73 31.89
N LYS A 669 23.50 21.21 32.57
CA LYS A 669 22.11 21.61 32.33
C LYS A 669 21.70 22.85 33.13
N ASP A 670 22.30 22.99 34.31
CA ASP A 670 22.07 24.09 35.24
C ASP A 670 23.34 24.36 36.08
N ALA A 671 23.25 25.27 37.07
CA ALA A 671 24.39 25.64 37.92
C ALA A 671 24.93 24.52 38.83
N ASN A 672 24.20 23.40 38.93
CA ASN A 672 24.43 22.30 39.85
C ASN A 672 24.70 20.97 39.11
N VAL A 673 23.92 20.64 38.09
CA VAL A 673 23.97 19.32 37.45
C VAL A 673 24.73 19.37 36.12
N GLY A 674 25.74 18.50 36.01
CA GLY A 674 26.55 18.39 34.80
C GLY A 674 27.28 17.06 34.68
N PHE A 675 27.87 16.85 33.51
CA PHE A 675 28.61 15.65 33.13
C PHE A 675 30.01 15.99 32.62
N ALA A 676 30.95 15.10 32.91
CA ALA A 676 32.29 15.08 32.34
C ALA A 676 32.53 13.70 31.70
N VAL A 677 33.18 13.68 30.54
CA VAL A 677 33.53 12.46 29.80
C VAL A 677 35.05 12.36 29.67
N LEU A 678 35.61 11.19 29.98
CA LEU A 678 37.04 10.90 29.83
C LEU A 678 37.46 10.88 28.35
N SER A 679 38.65 11.40 28.03
CA SER A 679 39.17 11.48 26.66
C SER A 679 39.75 10.18 26.08
N ALA A 680 39.96 9.17 26.92
CA ALA A 680 40.50 7.88 26.53
C ALA A 680 39.56 6.72 26.87
N ALA A 681 39.70 5.61 26.16
CA ALA A 681 39.00 4.38 26.47
C ALA A 681 39.46 3.80 27.82
N PRO A 682 38.55 3.22 28.64
CA PRO A 682 37.11 3.15 28.44
C PRO A 682 36.45 4.52 28.70
N TYR A 683 35.68 5.06 27.74
CA TYR A 683 35.09 6.42 27.78
C TYR A 683 34.06 6.59 28.92
N THR A 684 34.54 6.68 30.16
CA THR A 684 33.70 6.76 31.36
C THR A 684 33.09 8.14 31.54
N ILE A 685 31.89 8.17 32.12
CA ILE A 685 31.14 9.38 32.42
C ILE A 685 31.13 9.63 33.93
N LYS A 686 31.32 10.88 34.34
CA LYS A 686 31.09 11.33 35.72
C LYS A 686 30.02 12.40 35.76
N LYS A 687 29.17 12.36 36.79
CA LYS A 687 28.11 13.33 37.08
C LYS A 687 28.46 14.17 38.31
N THR A 688 28.15 15.45 38.24
CA THR A 688 28.11 16.36 39.39
C THR A 688 26.67 16.80 39.64
N ILE A 689 26.34 17.07 40.91
CA ILE A 689 25.05 17.64 41.36
C ILE A 689 25.24 18.90 42.20
N ASN A 690 26.49 19.38 42.32
CA ASN A 690 26.86 20.58 43.09
C ASN A 690 27.74 21.54 42.27
N GLY A 691 27.59 21.48 40.94
CA GLY A 691 28.17 22.44 40.02
C GLY A 691 29.67 22.27 39.87
N GLY A 692 30.16 21.04 39.91
CA GLY A 692 31.56 20.69 39.65
C GLY A 692 32.45 20.56 40.88
N THR A 693 31.93 20.76 42.10
CA THR A 693 32.72 20.62 43.35
C THR A 693 33.06 19.15 43.63
N THR A 694 32.14 18.22 43.39
CA THR A 694 32.39 16.77 43.47
C THR A 694 31.80 16.05 42.27
N TRP A 695 32.41 14.93 41.89
CA TRP A 695 32.06 14.13 40.73
C TRP A 695 31.93 12.66 41.09
N THR A 696 30.90 12.00 40.56
CA THR A 696 30.57 10.59 40.82
C THR A 696 30.50 9.83 39.50
N THR A 697 31.10 8.64 39.44
CA THR A 697 31.06 7.81 38.22
C THR A 697 29.64 7.32 37.95
N VAL A 698 29.22 7.43 36.69
CA VAL A 698 27.98 6.85 36.19
C VAL A 698 28.33 5.69 35.26
N THR A 699 27.63 4.56 35.42
CA THR A 699 27.75 3.40 34.54
C THR A 699 26.42 3.24 33.80
N PRO A 700 26.27 3.85 32.62
CA PRO A 700 25.00 3.81 31.90
C PRO A 700 24.70 2.41 31.39
N THR A 701 23.41 2.06 31.37
CA THR A 701 22.92 0.89 30.64
C THR A 701 22.52 1.28 29.20
N GLY A 702 22.37 0.30 28.32
CA GLY A 702 21.95 0.55 26.93
C GLY A 702 23.11 0.94 25.98
N TYR A 703 22.79 1.75 24.97
CA TYR A 703 23.70 2.11 23.87
C TYR A 703 24.32 3.49 24.07
N LEU A 704 25.42 3.55 24.83
CA LEU A 704 26.27 4.74 24.90
C LEU A 704 27.29 4.70 23.75
N VAL A 705 27.31 5.71 22.88
CA VAL A 705 28.34 5.77 21.83
C VAL A 705 29.70 6.13 22.44
N SER A 706 30.76 5.44 22.00
CA SER A 706 32.15 5.67 22.42
C SER A 706 32.69 7.01 21.88
N SER A 707 33.54 7.72 22.64
CA SER A 707 34.09 9.05 22.28
C SER A 707 33.05 10.15 22.16
N ALA A 708 32.31 10.34 23.25
CA ALA A 708 31.07 11.09 23.28
C ALA A 708 31.25 12.61 23.35
N LYS A 709 30.73 13.31 22.34
CA LYS A 709 30.14 14.64 22.58
C LYS A 709 28.77 14.40 23.21
N LEU A 710 28.61 14.84 24.45
CA LEU A 710 27.40 14.72 25.26
C LEU A 710 26.88 16.12 25.55
N ILE A 711 25.63 16.38 25.23
CA ILE A 711 25.00 17.68 25.43
C ILE A 711 23.63 17.53 26.08
N PHE A 712 23.28 18.46 26.95
CA PHE A 712 21.92 18.62 27.46
C PHE A 712 21.01 19.21 26.40
N VAL A 713 19.74 18.82 26.37
CA VAL A 713 18.73 19.45 25.52
C VAL A 713 17.94 20.47 26.35
N PRO A 714 18.12 21.79 26.14
CA PRO A 714 17.46 22.81 26.94
C PRO A 714 15.93 22.73 26.82
N GLY A 715 15.24 23.14 27.89
CA GLY A 715 13.78 23.04 28.00
C GLY A 715 13.25 21.66 28.37
N THR A 716 14.13 20.66 28.54
CA THR A 716 13.76 19.32 29.05
C THR A 716 14.18 19.14 30.51
N ALA A 717 13.65 18.15 31.21
CA ALA A 717 14.07 17.88 32.60
C ALA A 717 15.42 17.14 32.69
N SER A 718 15.63 16.20 31.76
CA SER A 718 16.67 15.17 31.87
C SER A 718 17.06 14.58 30.51
N THR A 719 16.81 15.29 29.40
CA THR A 719 17.18 14.80 28.08
C THR A 719 18.61 15.18 27.73
N TRP A 720 19.41 14.17 27.38
CA TRP A 720 20.79 14.31 26.97
C TRP A 720 21.00 13.60 25.64
N VAL A 721 21.70 14.23 24.71
CA VAL A 721 22.02 13.64 23.40
C VAL A 721 23.51 13.44 23.30
N ASN A 722 23.87 12.32 22.70
CA ASN A 722 25.20 11.79 22.64
C ASN A 722 25.54 11.39 21.20
N VAL A 723 26.66 11.89 20.68
CA VAL A 723 27.12 11.56 19.32
C VAL A 723 28.58 11.09 19.34
N ALA A 724 28.96 10.28 18.35
CA ALA A 724 30.32 9.76 18.21
C ALA A 724 31.06 10.33 17.00
N SER A 725 32.31 10.73 17.26
CA SER A 725 33.27 11.19 16.26
C SER A 725 34.03 10.04 15.55
N TYR A 726 33.49 8.81 15.58
CA TYR A 726 34.06 7.66 14.89
C TYR A 726 33.09 7.07 13.86
N PRO A 727 33.60 6.58 12.71
CA PRO A 727 32.76 5.88 11.75
C PRO A 727 32.04 4.70 12.41
N GLY A 728 30.78 4.50 12.04
CA GLY A 728 30.03 3.32 12.46
C GLY A 728 29.40 3.38 13.85
N LYS A 729 29.40 4.54 14.53
CA LYS A 729 28.93 4.66 15.93
C LYS A 729 27.62 5.44 16.10
N GLY A 730 27.30 6.37 15.20
CA GLY A 730 26.01 7.05 15.19
C GLY A 730 25.73 7.91 16.43
N SER A 731 24.49 7.89 16.92
CA SER A 731 24.07 8.73 18.05
C SER A 731 23.06 8.04 19.00
N SER A 732 22.96 8.56 20.21
CA SER A 732 22.07 8.05 21.26
C SER A 732 21.50 9.18 22.13
N PHE A 733 20.48 8.89 22.93
CA PHE A 733 19.91 9.84 23.89
C PHE A 733 19.57 9.17 25.23
N SER A 734 19.59 9.96 26.30
CA SER A 734 19.11 9.60 27.63
C SER A 734 17.97 10.54 28.02
N THR A 735 16.98 10.04 28.75
CA THR A 735 15.91 10.85 29.37
C THR A 735 15.89 10.72 30.90
N ASP A 736 16.90 10.08 31.48
CA ASP A 736 16.98 9.71 32.89
C ASP A 736 18.28 10.23 33.54
N ASP A 737 18.78 11.37 33.05
CA ASP A 737 20.07 11.95 33.45
C ASP A 737 21.21 10.93 33.38
N GLY A 738 21.36 10.28 32.23
CA GLY A 738 22.51 9.44 31.87
C GLY A 738 22.54 8.05 32.52
N ALA A 739 21.46 7.60 33.16
CA ALA A 739 21.39 6.26 33.73
C ALA A 739 21.21 5.19 32.64
N SER A 740 20.50 5.51 31.56
CA SER A 740 20.39 4.69 30.34
C SER A 740 20.48 5.54 29.08
N PHE A 741 21.08 4.96 28.03
CA PHE A 741 21.11 5.55 26.69
C PHE A 741 20.40 4.66 25.68
N ASN A 742 19.55 5.27 24.87
CA ASN A 742 18.77 4.66 23.81
C ASN A 742 19.30 5.12 22.45
N ASN A 743 19.35 4.21 21.48
CA ASN A 743 19.87 4.49 20.15
C ASN A 743 18.99 5.50 19.38
N ILE A 744 19.61 6.44 18.67
CA ILE A 744 18.97 7.33 17.67
C ILE A 744 19.24 6.78 16.26
N ASP A 745 20.50 6.49 15.96
CA ASP A 745 20.94 5.92 14.69
C ASP A 745 22.24 5.13 14.89
N THR A 746 22.44 4.12 14.04
CA THR A 746 23.67 3.32 14.00
C THR A 746 24.40 3.44 12.68
N GLY A 747 25.73 3.51 12.75
CA GLY A 747 26.54 2.78 11.78
C GLY A 747 26.96 3.46 10.48
N SER A 748 26.41 4.63 10.10
CA SER A 748 26.75 5.25 8.79
C SER A 748 27.30 6.67 8.86
N VAL A 749 27.01 7.44 9.92
CA VAL A 749 27.43 8.84 10.03
C VAL A 749 28.42 9.03 11.18
N MET A 750 29.47 9.81 10.92
CA MET A 750 30.44 10.27 11.91
C MET A 750 30.08 11.70 12.30
N TYR A 751 29.66 11.86 13.56
CA TYR A 751 29.23 13.15 14.10
C TYR A 751 30.36 13.80 14.89
N THR A 752 30.81 14.96 14.44
CA THR A 752 32.00 15.63 14.98
C THR A 752 31.70 16.59 16.13
N ASP A 753 30.47 17.09 16.22
CA ASP A 753 29.97 17.92 17.32
C ASP A 753 28.44 17.80 17.45
N VAL A 754 27.86 18.26 18.57
CA VAL A 754 26.40 18.33 18.74
C VAL A 754 25.99 19.48 19.66
N MET A 755 24.95 20.21 19.29
CA MET A 755 24.37 21.28 20.11
C MET A 755 22.85 21.35 19.95
N PHE A 756 22.17 21.74 21.03
CA PHE A 756 20.72 21.98 21.05
C PHE A 756 20.42 23.36 21.65
N TYR A 757 19.46 24.05 21.04
CA TYR A 757 18.83 25.25 21.59
C TYR A 757 17.58 24.89 22.39
N ASP A 758 16.78 23.96 21.87
CA ASP A 758 15.64 23.33 22.53
C ASP A 758 15.40 21.94 21.91
N ILE A 759 14.38 21.21 22.35
CA ILE A 759 14.06 19.86 21.84
C ILE A 759 13.69 19.80 20.35
N ASN A 760 13.37 20.93 19.71
CA ASN A 760 13.03 21.02 18.29
C ASN A 760 14.18 21.54 17.43
N THR A 761 15.16 22.18 18.07
CA THR A 761 16.23 22.91 17.41
C THR A 761 17.56 22.36 17.87
N GLY A 762 18.12 21.46 17.07
CA GLY A 762 19.41 20.85 17.33
C GLY A 762 20.19 20.63 16.04
N TRP A 763 21.50 20.51 16.19
CA TRP A 763 22.44 20.34 15.10
C TRP A 763 23.55 19.38 15.49
N ALA A 764 23.94 18.52 14.56
CA ALA A 764 25.13 17.68 14.68
C ALA A 764 26.10 17.97 13.53
N GLY A 765 27.39 18.08 13.85
CA GLY A 765 28.46 18.33 12.89
C GLY A 765 28.83 17.06 12.12
N GLY A 766 29.35 17.20 10.91
CA GLY A 766 29.97 16.11 10.17
C GLY A 766 30.98 16.62 9.15
N PHE A 767 31.31 15.79 8.15
CA PHE A 767 32.18 16.18 7.04
C PHE A 767 31.36 16.45 5.78
N ASN A 768 31.73 17.49 5.04
CA ASN A 768 31.19 17.69 3.70
C ASN A 768 31.94 16.84 2.68
N GLU A 769 31.22 16.38 1.66
CA GLU A 769 31.79 15.62 0.53
C GLU A 769 32.21 16.55 -0.62
N SER A 770 31.49 17.66 -0.76
CA SER A 770 31.72 18.67 -1.80
C SER A 770 31.16 20.03 -1.34
N SER A 771 31.21 21.03 -2.21
CA SER A 771 30.59 22.34 -1.98
C SER A 771 29.06 22.33 -2.00
N THR A 772 28.44 21.24 -2.43
CA THR A 772 26.99 21.11 -2.55
C THR A 772 26.40 20.00 -1.65
N VAL A 773 27.24 19.25 -0.93
CA VAL A 773 26.83 18.03 -0.23
C VAL A 773 27.46 17.93 1.16
N GLY A 774 26.61 17.87 2.19
CA GLY A 774 26.97 17.43 3.54
C GLY A 774 27.66 18.47 4.43
N GLY A 775 28.18 18.00 5.56
CA GLY A 775 28.93 18.79 6.54
C GLY A 775 28.19 19.07 7.85
N ILE A 776 26.85 19.07 7.85
CA ILE A 776 26.07 19.28 9.06
C ILE A 776 24.71 18.58 8.96
N TYR A 777 24.08 18.31 10.11
CA TYR A 777 22.79 17.65 10.20
C TYR A 777 21.85 18.40 11.14
N LYS A 778 20.63 18.63 10.68
CA LYS A 778 19.55 19.27 11.46
C LYS A 778 18.76 18.21 12.21
N TRP A 779 18.45 18.48 13.47
CA TRP A 779 17.57 17.66 14.28
C TRP A 779 16.11 17.77 13.80
N ASP A 780 15.44 16.64 13.66
CA ASP A 780 14.00 16.50 13.50
C ASP A 780 13.47 15.33 14.34
N ILE A 781 12.92 15.68 15.51
CA ILE A 781 12.37 14.72 16.46
C ILE A 781 11.20 13.89 15.90
N SER A 782 10.51 14.35 14.84
CA SER A 782 9.39 13.60 14.28
C SER A 782 9.83 12.26 13.67
N LEU A 783 11.08 12.19 13.18
CA LEU A 783 11.64 11.00 12.54
C LEU A 783 11.99 9.88 13.54
N MET A 784 12.19 10.20 14.82
CA MET A 784 12.49 9.24 15.90
C MET A 784 11.32 8.35 16.31
N THR A 785 10.09 8.74 15.96
CA THR A 785 8.88 8.12 16.54
C THR A 785 8.22 7.10 15.64
N GLY A 786 8.71 6.90 14.40
CA GLY A 786 8.06 6.05 13.39
C GLY A 786 6.65 6.50 12.97
N LEU A 787 6.13 7.59 13.56
CA LEU A 787 4.82 8.15 13.31
C LEU A 787 4.97 9.36 12.37
N GLN A 788 5.03 9.09 11.07
CA GLN A 788 4.81 10.13 10.06
C GLN A 788 3.39 10.70 10.23
N GLU A 789 3.23 12.02 10.14
CA GLU A 789 1.90 12.63 10.10
C GLU A 789 1.18 12.14 8.85
N LYS A 790 0.21 11.23 9.02
CA LYS A 790 -0.58 10.70 7.91
C LYS A 790 -1.85 11.52 7.78
N ILE A 791 -1.75 12.63 7.05
CA ILE A 791 -2.94 13.40 6.66
C ILE A 791 -3.67 12.56 5.61
N ALA A 792 -4.79 11.93 5.99
CA ALA A 792 -5.64 11.26 5.02
C ALA A 792 -6.14 12.28 3.99
N THR A 793 -5.83 12.02 2.72
CA THR A 793 -6.42 12.72 1.59
C THR A 793 -7.94 12.57 1.66
N LYS A 794 -8.65 13.70 1.76
CA LYS A 794 -10.11 13.86 1.64
C LYS A 794 -10.93 12.68 2.19
N GLU A 795 -11.16 12.68 3.50
CA GLU A 795 -12.50 12.62 4.12
C GLU A 795 -12.40 12.33 5.65
N ASN A 796 -12.90 13.31 6.42
CA ASN A 796 -13.76 13.13 7.59
C ASN A 796 -13.23 12.94 9.04
N ILE A 797 -11.94 12.82 9.39
CA ILE A 797 -11.55 12.93 10.84
C ILE A 797 -10.66 14.16 11.05
N SER A 798 -11.07 15.07 11.95
CA SER A 798 -10.29 16.28 12.28
C SER A 798 -10.05 16.41 13.79
N VAL A 799 -8.82 16.76 14.17
CA VAL A 799 -8.46 17.04 15.56
C VAL A 799 -8.05 18.50 15.70
N PHE A 800 -8.64 19.22 16.66
CA PHE A 800 -8.35 20.62 16.90
C PHE A 800 -8.36 20.92 18.42
N PRO A 801 -7.36 21.66 18.93
CA PRO A 801 -7.26 21.97 20.35
C PRO A 801 -8.27 23.05 20.77
N ILE A 802 -8.70 23.04 22.04
CA ILE A 802 -9.25 24.22 22.73
C ILE A 802 -8.14 24.77 23.64
N PRO A 803 -7.43 25.84 23.26
CA PRO A 803 -6.22 26.29 23.97
C PRO A 803 -6.43 26.65 25.45
N SER A 804 -7.65 27.04 25.85
CA SER A 804 -7.94 27.51 27.22
C SER A 804 -8.46 26.46 28.19
N ALA A 805 -8.81 25.25 27.73
CA ALA A 805 -9.51 24.25 28.54
C ALA A 805 -8.69 22.99 28.86
N GLY A 806 -7.50 22.83 28.28
CA GLY A 806 -6.72 21.60 28.42
C GLY A 806 -7.39 20.38 27.78
N ILE A 807 -8.17 20.57 26.72
CA ILE A 807 -8.93 19.52 26.03
C ILE A 807 -8.61 19.57 24.53
N ILE A 808 -8.54 18.41 23.88
CA ILE A 808 -8.59 18.30 22.41
C ILE A 808 -9.97 17.84 21.94
N ASN A 809 -10.48 18.48 20.90
CA ASN A 809 -11.68 18.06 20.21
C ASN A 809 -11.32 17.19 19.01
N ILE A 810 -12.02 16.09 18.84
CA ILE A 810 -11.86 15.13 17.76
C ILE A 810 -13.21 15.06 17.04
N SER A 811 -13.33 15.71 15.89
CA SER A 811 -14.52 15.59 15.06
C SER A 811 -14.42 14.34 14.19
N LEU A 812 -15.45 13.51 14.30
CA LEU A 812 -15.68 12.33 13.51
C LEU A 812 -16.66 12.72 12.40
N GLY A 813 -16.30 12.54 11.15
CA GLY A 813 -17.23 12.59 10.02
C GLY A 813 -17.81 11.19 9.82
N GLU A 814 -17.97 10.69 8.59
CA GLU A 814 -18.67 9.40 8.37
C GLU A 814 -18.13 8.24 9.23
N ILE A 815 -19.02 7.72 10.09
CA ILE A 815 -18.74 6.68 11.07
C ILE A 815 -18.97 5.31 10.41
N GLU A 816 -17.90 4.57 10.14
CA GLU A 816 -17.97 3.23 9.51
C GLU A 816 -18.02 2.07 10.54
N SER A 817 -17.74 2.33 11.81
CA SER A 817 -17.81 1.37 12.91
C SER A 817 -18.52 1.98 14.13
N PRO A 818 -19.31 1.21 14.89
CA PRO A 818 -19.92 1.67 16.14
C PRO A 818 -18.91 1.96 17.27
N GLU A 819 -17.63 1.62 17.08
CA GLU A 819 -16.55 1.83 18.04
C GLU A 819 -15.43 2.71 17.48
N VAL A 820 -15.07 3.75 18.25
CA VAL A 820 -13.93 4.63 17.96
C VAL A 820 -12.91 4.54 19.09
N LYS A 821 -11.67 4.23 18.74
CA LYS A 821 -10.54 4.20 19.69
C LYS A 821 -9.64 5.42 19.46
N VAL A 822 -9.36 6.15 20.55
CA VAL A 822 -8.41 7.27 20.58
C VAL A 822 -7.26 6.91 21.52
N GLU A 823 -6.04 7.00 21.02
CA GLU A 823 -4.81 6.86 21.79
C GLU A 823 -3.97 8.11 21.65
N ILE A 824 -3.45 8.65 22.75
CA ILE A 824 -2.50 9.75 22.74
C ILE A 824 -1.17 9.22 23.23
N CYS A 825 -0.15 9.41 22.41
CA CYS A 825 1.22 9.07 22.73
C CYS A 825 2.01 10.34 23.04
N ASN A 826 2.95 10.27 23.99
CA ASN A 826 3.94 11.34 24.19
C ASN A 826 4.99 11.34 23.05
N ALA A 827 5.91 12.30 23.10
CA ALA A 827 6.97 12.48 22.10
C ALA A 827 7.91 11.26 21.92
N VAL A 828 7.87 10.27 22.81
CA VAL A 828 8.66 9.03 22.71
C VAL A 828 7.80 7.81 22.34
N GLY A 829 6.55 8.02 21.90
CA GLY A 829 5.66 6.97 21.44
C GLY A 829 4.92 6.20 22.55
N ALA A 830 5.16 6.51 23.83
CA ALA A 830 4.46 5.87 24.93
C ALA A 830 3.01 6.36 25.00
N VAL A 831 2.05 5.43 25.04
CA VAL A 831 0.63 5.75 25.17
C VAL A 831 0.37 6.31 26.57
N VAL A 832 0.07 7.61 26.64
CA VAL A 832 -0.24 8.34 27.87
C VAL A 832 -1.75 8.52 28.10
N TYR A 833 -2.56 8.23 27.08
CA TYR A 833 -4.01 8.18 27.17
C TYR A 833 -4.58 7.19 26.16
N SER A 834 -5.57 6.41 26.56
CA SER A 834 -6.27 5.47 25.69
C SER A 834 -7.73 5.40 26.11
N LYS A 835 -8.65 5.56 25.15
CA LYS A 835 -10.09 5.46 25.40
C LYS A 835 -10.82 4.92 24.17
N ILE A 836 -11.80 4.04 24.42
CA ILE A 836 -12.70 3.49 23.42
C ILE A 836 -14.10 4.05 23.71
N TRP A 837 -14.77 4.57 22.68
CA TRP A 837 -16.18 4.95 22.75
C TRP A 837 -17.01 3.96 21.94
N SER A 838 -17.99 3.33 22.60
CA SER A 838 -19.00 2.46 21.99
C SER A 838 -20.29 3.26 21.74
N THR A 839 -20.97 3.03 20.62
CA THR A 839 -22.25 3.68 20.24
C THR A 839 -22.16 5.20 20.17
N VAL A 840 -21.28 5.72 19.31
CA VAL A 840 -21.08 7.16 19.15
C VAL A 840 -22.24 7.78 18.34
N SER A 841 -23.06 8.61 18.98
CA SER A 841 -24.15 9.38 18.32
C SER A 841 -23.77 10.83 17.98
N ASN A 842 -22.58 11.28 18.38
CA ASN A 842 -22.12 12.67 18.24
C ASN A 842 -20.88 12.75 17.36
N ASP A 843 -20.88 13.71 16.44
CA ASP A 843 -19.78 14.03 15.51
C ASP A 843 -18.52 14.61 16.19
N LEU A 844 -18.48 14.66 17.53
CA LEU A 844 -17.42 15.30 18.32
C LEU A 844 -17.09 14.51 19.60
N LEU A 845 -15.84 14.07 19.72
CA LEU A 845 -15.26 13.49 20.94
C LEU A 845 -14.30 14.49 21.61
N GLN A 846 -14.14 14.37 22.92
CA GLN A 846 -13.24 15.21 23.72
C GLN A 846 -12.31 14.36 24.59
N ALA A 847 -11.02 14.68 24.56
CA ALA A 847 -10.01 14.09 25.45
C ALA A 847 -9.40 15.17 26.36
N ASP A 848 -9.40 14.90 27.67
CA ASP A 848 -8.86 15.78 28.71
C ASP A 848 -7.35 15.57 28.87
N LEU A 849 -6.61 16.67 28.81
CA LEU A 849 -5.15 16.78 28.85
C LEU A 849 -4.67 17.65 30.02
N SER A 850 -5.56 18.00 30.95
CA SER A 850 -5.25 18.85 32.11
C SER A 850 -4.10 18.33 32.97
N ASN A 851 -3.81 17.04 32.94
CA ASN A 851 -2.70 16.40 33.68
C ASN A 851 -1.44 16.13 32.82
N PHE A 852 -1.41 16.55 31.56
CA PHE A 852 -0.28 16.29 30.68
C PHE A 852 0.80 17.38 30.83
N ASP A 853 2.07 17.00 30.81
CA ASP A 853 3.18 17.96 30.84
C ASP A 853 3.29 18.72 29.52
N ASN A 854 3.97 19.87 29.55
CA ASN A 854 4.31 20.62 28.35
C ASN A 854 5.14 19.75 27.40
N GLY A 855 4.74 19.67 26.14
CA GLY A 855 5.39 18.79 25.19
C GLY A 855 4.54 18.45 23.97
N PHE A 856 5.11 17.64 23.10
CA PHE A 856 4.41 17.10 21.93
C PHE A 856 3.73 15.80 22.23
N TYR A 857 2.56 15.66 21.62
CA TYR A 857 1.75 14.47 21.69
C TYR A 857 1.22 14.13 20.30
N PHE A 858 0.97 12.85 20.07
CA PHE A 858 0.34 12.33 18.87
C PHE A 858 -0.98 11.72 19.25
N VAL A 859 -2.06 12.13 18.59
CA VAL A 859 -3.36 11.48 18.75
C VAL A 859 -3.58 10.53 17.57
N ASN A 860 -3.77 9.26 17.89
CA ASN A 860 -4.17 8.20 16.99
C ASN A 860 -5.67 7.97 17.16
N VAL A 861 -6.46 8.23 16.11
CA VAL A 861 -7.90 7.96 16.07
C VAL A 861 -8.15 6.83 15.09
N SER A 862 -8.87 5.79 15.53
CA SER A 862 -9.22 4.64 14.71
C SER A 862 -10.72 4.34 14.78
N ASN A 863 -11.33 4.13 13.62
CA ASN A 863 -12.74 3.83 13.42
C ASN A 863 -12.84 2.74 12.34
N GLY A 864 -12.82 1.46 12.75
CA GLY A 864 -12.73 0.33 11.82
C GLY A 864 -11.42 0.31 11.02
N ASN A 865 -11.53 0.37 9.68
CA ASN A 865 -10.38 0.36 8.76
C ASN A 865 -9.71 1.74 8.60
N LYS A 866 -10.34 2.82 9.08
CA LYS A 866 -9.81 4.18 9.00
C LYS A 866 -8.94 4.48 10.23
N LYS A 867 -7.73 5.01 9.99
CA LYS A 867 -6.79 5.49 11.03
C LYS A 867 -6.26 6.87 10.66
N VAL A 868 -6.30 7.80 11.61
CA VAL A 868 -5.68 9.13 11.51
C VAL A 868 -4.73 9.35 12.67
N THR A 869 -3.53 9.84 12.37
CA THR A 869 -2.54 10.25 13.37
C THR A 869 -2.30 11.75 13.19
N LYS A 870 -2.53 12.54 14.24
CA LYS A 870 -2.28 13.99 14.20
C LYS A 870 -1.36 14.43 15.33
N LYS A 871 -0.42 15.31 15.01
CA LYS A 871 0.49 15.93 15.97
C LYS A 871 -0.18 17.13 16.63
N PHE A 872 0.00 17.29 17.93
CA PHE A 872 -0.37 18.51 18.65
C PHE A 872 0.61 18.81 19.80
N MET A 873 0.60 20.05 20.28
CA MET A 873 1.48 20.55 21.32
C MET A 873 0.66 21.05 22.51
N ILE A 874 1.11 20.75 23.71
CA ILE A 874 0.61 21.32 24.95
C ILE A 874 1.62 22.36 25.45
N LEU A 875 1.15 23.59 25.62
CA LEU A 875 1.88 24.72 26.21
C LEU A 875 1.04 25.23 27.39
N LYS A 876 1.47 24.94 28.61
CA LYS A 876 0.92 25.48 29.87
C LYS A 876 1.81 26.55 30.43
#